data_AF-A0A9D9YBY4-F1
#
_entry.id   AF-A0A9D9YBY4-F1
#
_cell.length_a   1.000
_cell.length_b   1.000
_cell.length_c   1.000
_cell.angle_alpha   90.00
_cell.angle_beta   90.00
_cell.angle_gamma   90.00
#
_symmetry.space_group_name_H-M   'P 1'
#
loop_
_entity.id
_entity.type
_entity.pdbx_description
1 polymer ?
#
loop_
_entity_poly.entity_id
_entity_poly.type
_entity_poly.pdbx_seq_one_letter_code
_entity_poly.pdbx_strand_id
1 'polypeptide(L)'
;MYINISLKIMPTLNADTVYDLPSREIQKGGIEINDAELAALITAVQPHLDETVRDEFAKRMDIHVGKYSTYSLKKEVLEGLKIIHAHFFKPNISSSEQSAIAFKLAERAAHCTPGFHNGVNAIVDGFYLPKNTNDLLCRYRRELVATAANQLSDEVHTHNRCFTVAASMRYGVHPLNSGDIYQGKFPDYRIKSTLCTVFDENMRLLPMLQGLKSQMLSLLLNAGYQGESTDFSPEVIEKIDPLFMTLFSHHPIVESLKTAQAAHKRQEEVYSRAHEEALNNMRDFVLQHPLEFSGFDIHQRAKLDYLLTGRGLPTFKKWGDDCLAKLSDADRDTFERIKANIPTMNASIKEKWLLANQKFNQYFYTHDENGHILDVNWKKIDQLMWQSIQENKYFTFEENEQQAFNDLFKPDISEADFKQACVRVFKTSESFDDLLGMLELFPKMKKLLDINELMEYLNKTQMTYEQFKKTISKLGDSDLGKAFVRRYYELFLPNLREDPLMPISLFPLMEDDVIEQFFSGNCDKNTMQHLLSGLMTCSDAVKTRVLMPPNRDGYNKLMTANALMEPLLQLVDTLPDNVKNRLLTQTDKNGENALMHAVTRNIKIEPLLKLLDACPPDIKAQVLTQQRQPGRFNGSNETALIRAVFSNPAALEPLLKSLDTCSDAVKYQVFSEMYNVGSTANTALMIAILEGRHMCATTLLTALSRYDPWVQARVLTKTNEQGKDVFKMAQEKGLDLSQFSLQYNDTNIALARMEHNMPGLLSNIQKTTNSAQWQAVMDTFGEYQRTQDPSLLETAYKNAHVLLKDPNIKKYFDTHNPKTISERLKILKKRPSGYEKMVQEVMNAMRQLNPQLQEIDLSMEANGFKYG
;
A
#
# COMPACT_ATOMS: atom_id res chain seq x y z
N MET A 1 -6.29 -46.85 -0.09
CA MET A 1 -5.37 -47.05 -1.21
C MET A 1 -4.34 -45.95 -1.04
N TYR A 2 -3.19 -46.29 -0.47
CA TYR A 2 -2.19 -45.32 0.02
C TYR A 2 -1.23 -45.02 -1.13
N ILE A 3 -1.12 -43.75 -1.55
CA ILE A 3 -0.25 -43.35 -2.66
C ILE A 3 1.12 -43.10 -2.06
N ASN A 4 1.97 -44.12 -2.13
CA ASN A 4 3.35 -44.00 -1.74
C ASN A 4 4.14 -43.54 -2.97
N ILE A 5 4.21 -42.23 -3.23
CA ILE A 5 5.31 -41.65 -4.04
C ILE A 5 6.58 -41.74 -3.18
N SER A 6 6.95 -42.96 -2.80
CA SER A 6 8.25 -43.25 -2.26
C SER A 6 9.21 -43.01 -3.40
N LEU A 7 10.06 -41.97 -3.26
CA LEU A 7 11.35 -41.96 -3.92
C LEU A 7 11.94 -43.37 -3.71
N LYS A 8 12.02 -44.17 -4.78
CA LYS A 8 13.06 -45.19 -4.80
C LYS A 8 14.34 -44.39 -4.68
N ILE A 9 14.93 -44.35 -3.47
CA ILE A 9 16.32 -43.97 -3.28
C ILE A 9 17.05 -44.69 -4.40
N MET A 10 17.55 -43.89 -5.35
CA MET A 10 17.92 -44.40 -6.67
C MET A 10 18.82 -45.62 -6.56
N PRO A 11 18.79 -46.53 -7.54
CA PRO A 11 19.94 -47.39 -7.79
C PRO A 11 21.14 -46.47 -8.06
N THR A 12 21.96 -46.26 -7.03
CA THR A 12 23.34 -45.75 -7.05
C THR A 12 23.74 -45.06 -8.35
N LEU A 13 23.32 -43.80 -8.56
CA LEU A 13 24.13 -42.92 -9.40
C LEU A 13 25.43 -42.72 -8.61
N ASN A 14 26.47 -43.43 -9.02
CA ASN A 14 27.78 -43.28 -8.40
C ASN A 14 28.19 -41.83 -8.64
N ALA A 15 28.36 -41.05 -7.57
CA ALA A 15 28.72 -39.62 -7.68
C ALA A 15 29.99 -39.46 -8.54
N ASP A 16 30.87 -40.47 -8.49
CA ASP A 16 32.10 -40.54 -9.27
C ASP A 16 31.91 -40.66 -10.79
N THR A 17 30.75 -41.14 -11.27
CA THR A 17 30.47 -41.29 -12.72
C THR A 17 29.68 -40.13 -13.32
N VAL A 18 28.99 -39.34 -12.50
CA VAL A 18 28.09 -38.28 -12.97
C VAL A 18 28.73 -36.90 -12.92
N TYR A 19 29.72 -36.71 -12.05
CA TYR A 19 30.31 -35.39 -11.81
C TYR A 19 31.82 -35.42 -12.01
N ASP A 20 32.27 -35.16 -13.23
CA ASP A 20 33.64 -34.68 -13.43
C ASP A 20 33.66 -33.23 -12.95
N LEU A 21 34.10 -33.02 -11.70
CA LEU A 21 34.29 -31.68 -11.15
C LEU A 21 35.12 -30.84 -12.15
N PRO A 22 34.89 -29.52 -12.24
CA PRO A 22 35.81 -28.62 -12.93
C PRO A 22 37.26 -28.85 -12.52
N SER A 23 37.51 -29.23 -11.26
CA SER A 23 38.84 -29.59 -10.78
C SER A 23 39.46 -30.77 -11.53
N ARG A 24 38.70 -31.76 -12.03
CA ARG A 24 39.23 -32.86 -12.86
C ARG A 24 39.49 -32.45 -14.31
N GLU A 25 38.62 -31.64 -14.92
CA GLU A 25 38.87 -31.08 -16.26
C GLU A 25 40.08 -30.11 -16.26
N ILE A 26 40.26 -29.33 -15.19
CA ILE A 26 41.37 -28.37 -15.02
C ILE A 26 42.66 -29.07 -14.58
N GLN A 27 42.58 -30.17 -13.81
CA GLN A 27 43.74 -31.02 -13.48
C GLN A 27 44.42 -31.61 -14.72
N LYS A 28 43.68 -31.85 -15.82
CA LYS A 28 44.27 -32.31 -17.09
C LYS A 28 45.17 -31.25 -17.75
N GLY A 29 45.09 -29.99 -17.34
CA GLY A 29 45.88 -28.88 -17.89
C GLY A 29 47.24 -28.63 -17.25
N GLY A 30 47.56 -29.23 -16.08
CA GLY A 30 48.91 -29.16 -15.48
C GLY A 30 49.47 -27.76 -15.15
N ILE A 31 48.63 -26.73 -15.08
CA ILE A 31 49.08 -25.35 -14.78
C ILE A 31 49.21 -25.24 -13.25
N GLU A 32 50.41 -25.07 -12.69
CA GLU A 32 50.56 -24.72 -11.28
C GLU A 32 50.29 -23.21 -11.11
N ILE A 33 49.49 -22.81 -10.12
CA ILE A 33 49.40 -21.39 -9.77
C ILE A 33 50.74 -20.97 -9.19
N ASN A 34 51.44 -20.04 -9.85
CA ASN A 34 52.69 -19.54 -9.31
C ASN A 34 52.42 -18.45 -8.26
N ASP A 35 53.43 -18.16 -7.43
CA ASP A 35 53.30 -17.13 -6.37
C ASP A 35 52.90 -15.75 -6.93
N ALA A 36 53.20 -15.45 -8.20
CA ALA A 36 52.83 -14.19 -8.84
C ALA A 36 51.34 -14.12 -9.22
N GLU A 37 50.73 -15.21 -9.68
CA GLU A 37 49.28 -15.29 -9.95
C GLU A 37 48.47 -15.21 -8.66
N LEU A 38 48.94 -15.85 -7.58
CA LEU A 38 48.33 -15.73 -6.27
C LEU A 38 48.43 -14.28 -5.75
N ALA A 39 49.61 -13.65 -5.88
CA ALA A 39 49.78 -12.24 -5.53
C ALA A 39 48.86 -11.33 -6.37
N ALA A 40 48.72 -11.59 -7.66
CA ALA A 40 47.83 -10.85 -8.55
C ALA A 40 46.36 -10.99 -8.12
N LEU A 41 45.90 -12.19 -7.76
CA LEU A 41 44.54 -12.38 -7.22
C LEU A 41 44.34 -11.57 -5.94
N ILE A 42 45.28 -11.66 -4.99
CA ILE A 42 45.19 -10.95 -3.71
C ILE A 42 45.11 -9.43 -3.97
N THR A 43 46.01 -8.88 -4.79
CA THR A 43 46.01 -7.46 -5.15
C THR A 43 44.72 -7.03 -5.85
N ALA A 44 44.16 -7.86 -6.75
CA ALA A 44 42.94 -7.52 -7.48
C ALA A 44 41.66 -7.62 -6.63
N VAL A 45 41.65 -8.43 -5.56
CA VAL A 45 40.53 -8.53 -4.62
C VAL A 45 40.45 -7.30 -3.69
N GLN A 46 41.59 -6.73 -3.30
CA GLN A 46 41.66 -5.64 -2.31
C GLN A 46 40.81 -4.39 -2.61
N PRO A 47 40.72 -3.88 -3.85
CA PRO A 47 39.90 -2.71 -4.18
C PRO A 47 38.40 -2.91 -3.97
N HIS A 48 37.92 -4.16 -3.92
CA HIS A 48 36.52 -4.51 -3.69
C HIS A 48 36.17 -4.66 -2.21
N LEU A 49 37.16 -4.53 -1.31
CA LEU A 49 37.01 -4.69 0.13
C LEU A 49 37.16 -3.35 0.85
N ASP A 50 36.40 -3.20 1.93
CA ASP A 50 36.57 -2.12 2.89
C ASP A 50 37.98 -2.17 3.50
N GLU A 51 38.49 -1.00 3.90
CA GLU A 51 39.88 -0.82 4.37
C GLU A 51 40.23 -1.76 5.54
N THR A 52 39.33 -1.93 6.51
CA THR A 52 39.53 -2.82 7.66
C THR A 52 39.56 -4.30 7.29
N VAL A 53 38.81 -4.71 6.26
CA VAL A 53 38.76 -6.09 5.78
C VAL A 53 39.98 -6.40 4.91
N ARG A 54 40.49 -5.40 4.19
CA ARG A 54 41.61 -5.52 3.26
C ARG A 54 42.91 -6.00 3.93
N ASP A 55 43.27 -5.39 5.05
CA ASP A 55 44.53 -5.70 5.76
C ASP A 55 44.47 -7.09 6.41
N GLU A 56 43.33 -7.42 7.03
CA GLU A 56 43.12 -8.74 7.63
C GLU A 56 43.07 -9.82 6.55
N PHE A 57 42.46 -9.56 5.39
CA PHE A 57 42.43 -10.48 4.27
C PHE A 57 43.83 -10.87 3.80
N ALA A 58 44.71 -9.91 3.53
CA ALA A 58 46.06 -10.18 3.06
C ALA A 58 46.87 -11.03 4.07
N LYS A 59 46.76 -10.69 5.35
CA LYS A 59 47.40 -11.45 6.44
C LYS A 59 46.88 -12.88 6.52
N ARG A 60 45.56 -13.09 6.39
CA ARG A 60 44.95 -14.42 6.42
C ARG A 60 45.33 -15.27 5.21
N MET A 61 45.43 -14.68 4.03
CA MET A 61 45.89 -15.38 2.83
C MET A 61 47.32 -15.93 3.01
N ASP A 62 48.24 -15.17 3.60
CA ASP A 62 49.60 -15.65 3.89
C ASP A 62 49.59 -16.83 4.88
N ILE A 63 48.71 -16.81 5.89
CA ILE A 63 48.53 -17.93 6.83
C ILE A 63 48.03 -19.19 6.11
N HIS A 64 47.04 -19.05 5.21
CA HIS A 64 46.40 -20.19 4.58
C HIS A 64 47.23 -20.81 3.46
N VAL A 65 47.80 -19.99 2.59
CA VAL A 65 48.44 -20.43 1.34
C VAL A 65 49.81 -19.81 1.09
N GLY A 66 50.28 -18.93 1.97
CA GLY A 66 51.60 -18.34 1.90
C GLY A 66 52.74 -19.34 2.04
N LYS A 67 53.97 -18.87 1.83
CA LYS A 67 55.19 -19.71 1.77
C LYS A 67 55.35 -20.62 2.99
N TYR A 68 54.92 -20.16 4.16
CA TYR A 68 55.08 -20.85 5.44
C TYR A 68 53.84 -21.63 5.90
N SER A 69 52.78 -21.69 5.10
CA SER A 69 51.60 -22.50 5.44
C SER A 69 51.96 -23.98 5.54
N THR A 70 51.65 -24.60 6.67
CA THR A 70 51.90 -26.02 6.97
C THR A 70 50.67 -26.90 6.70
N TYR A 71 49.64 -26.36 6.03
CA TYR A 71 48.42 -27.11 5.78
C TYR A 71 48.66 -28.26 4.81
N SER A 72 48.31 -29.49 5.21
CA SER A 72 48.59 -30.70 4.45
C SER A 72 47.91 -30.75 3.07
N LEU A 73 46.79 -30.04 2.91
CA LEU A 73 46.02 -29.92 1.66
C LEU A 73 46.19 -28.54 1.01
N LYS A 74 47.35 -27.89 1.21
CA LYS A 74 47.65 -26.57 0.61
C LYS A 74 47.55 -26.61 -0.93
N LYS A 75 47.97 -27.71 -1.55
CA LYS A 75 47.98 -27.85 -3.02
C LYS A 75 46.56 -27.77 -3.60
N GLU A 76 45.60 -28.40 -2.94
CA GLU A 76 44.18 -28.42 -3.32
C GLU A 76 43.56 -27.03 -3.17
N VAL A 77 43.88 -26.30 -2.09
CA VAL A 77 43.44 -24.91 -1.91
C VAL A 77 43.98 -24.01 -3.01
N LEU A 78 45.28 -24.15 -3.34
CA LEU A 78 45.92 -23.38 -4.41
C LEU A 78 45.26 -23.66 -5.76
N GLU A 79 44.89 -24.92 -6.05
CA GLU A 79 44.16 -25.25 -7.28
C GLU A 79 42.79 -24.58 -7.33
N GLY A 80 42.05 -24.56 -6.21
CA GLY A 80 40.79 -23.84 -6.12
C GLY A 80 40.96 -22.33 -6.33
N LEU A 81 41.97 -21.71 -5.72
CA LEU A 81 42.31 -20.30 -5.91
C LEU A 81 42.70 -19.98 -7.36
N LYS A 82 43.34 -20.93 -8.06
CA LYS A 82 43.66 -20.79 -9.49
C LYS A 82 42.42 -20.70 -10.35
N ILE A 83 41.41 -21.52 -10.05
CA ILE A 83 40.11 -21.46 -10.74
C ILE A 83 39.43 -20.12 -10.46
N ILE A 84 39.48 -19.65 -9.20
CA ILE A 84 38.97 -18.32 -8.82
C ILE A 84 39.71 -17.21 -9.58
N HIS A 85 41.04 -17.25 -9.64
CA HIS A 85 41.84 -16.29 -10.40
C HIS A 85 41.43 -16.29 -11.88
N ALA A 86 41.41 -17.46 -12.53
CA ALA A 86 41.02 -17.58 -13.94
C ALA A 86 39.60 -17.04 -14.20
N HIS A 87 38.67 -17.21 -13.26
CA HIS A 87 37.33 -16.66 -13.36
C HIS A 87 37.31 -15.14 -13.14
N PHE A 88 38.00 -14.65 -12.11
CA PHE A 88 38.05 -13.24 -11.70
C PHE A 88 38.60 -12.30 -12.77
N PHE A 89 39.51 -12.81 -13.63
CA PHE A 89 40.12 -12.06 -14.72
C PHE A 89 39.53 -12.37 -16.11
N LYS A 90 38.36 -13.02 -16.19
CA LYS A 90 37.68 -13.20 -17.48
C LYS A 90 37.37 -11.83 -18.10
N PRO A 91 37.60 -11.60 -19.42
CA PRO A 91 37.39 -10.30 -20.05
C PRO A 91 35.98 -9.70 -19.88
N ASN A 92 34.97 -10.56 -19.70
CA ASN A 92 33.56 -10.18 -19.64
C ASN A 92 32.92 -10.36 -18.25
N ILE A 93 33.73 -10.54 -17.20
CA ILE A 93 33.21 -10.58 -15.83
C ILE A 93 32.70 -9.20 -15.42
N SER A 94 31.55 -9.15 -14.76
CA SER A 94 30.99 -7.88 -14.30
C SER A 94 31.69 -7.41 -13.01
N SER A 95 31.75 -6.09 -12.78
CA SER A 95 32.31 -5.53 -11.54
C SER A 95 31.54 -5.98 -10.28
N SER A 96 30.23 -6.19 -10.41
CA SER A 96 29.40 -6.76 -9.33
C SER A 96 29.77 -8.21 -9.03
N GLU A 97 30.04 -9.03 -10.05
CA GLU A 97 30.49 -10.41 -9.88
C GLU A 97 31.90 -10.48 -9.29
N GLN A 98 32.83 -9.65 -9.75
CA GLN A 98 34.16 -9.50 -9.10
C GLN A 98 34.03 -9.14 -7.63
N SER A 99 33.17 -8.17 -7.31
CA SER A 99 32.92 -7.77 -5.94
C SER A 99 32.34 -8.92 -5.11
N ALA A 100 31.37 -9.67 -5.64
CA ALA A 100 30.78 -10.82 -4.97
C ALA A 100 31.80 -11.94 -4.70
N ILE A 101 32.72 -12.21 -5.63
CA ILE A 101 33.81 -13.17 -5.44
C ILE A 101 34.78 -12.66 -4.36
N ALA A 102 35.18 -11.39 -4.44
CA ALA A 102 36.08 -10.75 -3.48
C ALA A 102 35.52 -10.82 -2.05
N PHE A 103 34.27 -10.43 -1.84
CA PHE A 103 33.60 -10.50 -0.53
C PHE A 103 33.54 -11.93 0.00
N LYS A 104 33.12 -12.90 -0.82
CA LYS A 104 33.10 -14.32 -0.41
C LYS A 104 34.49 -14.82 -0.04
N LEU A 105 35.51 -14.49 -0.82
CA LEU A 105 36.87 -14.94 -0.53
C LEU A 105 37.40 -14.34 0.77
N ALA A 106 37.13 -13.05 1.01
CA ALA A 106 37.51 -12.36 2.23
C ALA A 106 36.79 -12.89 3.48
N GLU A 107 35.47 -13.09 3.39
CA GLU A 107 34.67 -13.73 4.45
C GLU A 107 35.25 -15.08 4.83
N ARG A 108 35.59 -15.92 3.84
CA ARG A 108 36.11 -17.26 4.08
C ARG A 108 37.54 -17.27 4.62
N ALA A 109 38.36 -16.30 4.26
CA ALA A 109 39.73 -16.15 4.77
C ALA A 109 39.77 -15.83 6.27
N ALA A 110 38.68 -15.36 6.87
CA ALA A 110 38.64 -15.13 8.32
C ALA A 110 38.63 -16.44 9.15
N HIS A 111 38.30 -17.58 8.53
CA HIS A 111 38.20 -18.87 9.21
C HIS A 111 39.57 -19.55 9.44
N CYS A 112 39.57 -20.75 10.01
CA CYS A 112 40.76 -21.60 10.06
C CYS A 112 41.11 -22.13 8.65
N THR A 113 42.34 -22.60 8.41
CA THR A 113 42.76 -23.02 7.06
C THR A 113 41.89 -24.12 6.42
N PRO A 114 41.44 -25.16 7.14
CA PRO A 114 40.52 -26.14 6.55
C PRO A 114 39.13 -25.55 6.27
N GLY A 115 38.67 -24.60 7.09
CA GLY A 115 37.46 -23.84 6.83
C GLY A 115 37.60 -22.94 5.58
N PHE A 116 38.75 -22.31 5.40
CA PHE A 116 39.09 -21.56 4.19
C PHE A 116 39.08 -22.46 2.96
N HIS A 117 39.66 -23.68 3.05
CA HIS A 117 39.59 -24.67 1.97
C HIS A 117 38.14 -25.00 1.58
N ASN A 118 37.27 -25.24 2.56
CA ASN A 118 35.83 -25.49 2.32
C ASN A 118 35.19 -24.29 1.60
N GLY A 119 35.53 -23.07 2.02
CA GLY A 119 35.05 -21.83 1.43
C GLY A 119 35.51 -21.64 -0.01
N VAL A 120 36.79 -21.89 -0.31
CA VAL A 120 37.35 -21.86 -1.66
C VAL A 120 36.62 -22.85 -2.57
N ASN A 121 36.43 -24.09 -2.12
CA ASN A 121 35.74 -25.10 -2.92
C ASN A 121 34.26 -24.72 -3.15
N ALA A 122 33.58 -24.17 -2.15
CA ALA A 122 32.22 -23.65 -2.33
C ALA A 122 32.12 -22.50 -3.35
N ILE A 123 33.14 -21.61 -3.43
CA ILE A 123 33.20 -20.57 -4.47
C ILE A 123 33.42 -21.21 -5.84
N VAL A 124 34.38 -22.12 -5.96
CA VAL A 124 34.70 -22.84 -7.21
C VAL A 124 33.49 -23.60 -7.73
N ASP A 125 32.77 -24.27 -6.85
CA ASP A 125 31.53 -24.97 -7.16
C ASP A 125 30.43 -24.04 -7.67
N GLY A 126 30.40 -22.79 -7.19
CA GLY A 126 29.51 -21.75 -7.69
C GLY A 126 29.74 -21.39 -9.16
N PHE A 127 30.96 -21.60 -9.69
CA PHE A 127 31.28 -21.35 -11.10
C PHE A 127 30.83 -22.47 -12.04
N TYR A 128 30.44 -23.62 -11.50
CA TYR A 128 30.01 -24.74 -12.32
C TYR A 128 28.68 -24.43 -13.02
N LEU A 129 28.73 -24.45 -14.35
CA LEU A 129 27.55 -24.36 -15.21
C LEU A 129 27.05 -25.78 -15.54
N PRO A 130 25.82 -26.15 -15.12
CA PRO A 130 25.27 -27.47 -15.43
C PRO A 130 25.14 -27.71 -16.93
N LYS A 131 25.51 -28.90 -17.41
CA LYS A 131 25.54 -29.29 -18.83
C LYS A 131 24.32 -30.13 -19.25
N ASN A 132 23.51 -30.56 -18.29
CA ASN A 132 22.31 -31.36 -18.49
C ASN A 132 21.39 -31.27 -17.24
N THR A 133 20.19 -31.85 -17.31
CA THR A 133 19.23 -31.87 -16.19
C THR A 133 19.76 -32.61 -14.96
N ASN A 134 20.63 -33.62 -15.12
CA ASN A 134 21.23 -34.33 -13.99
C ASN A 134 22.22 -33.44 -13.23
N ASP A 135 23.00 -32.63 -13.95
CA ASP A 135 23.89 -31.63 -13.37
C ASP A 135 23.11 -30.54 -12.63
N LEU A 136 22.00 -30.08 -13.24
CA LEU A 136 21.09 -29.11 -12.63
C LEU A 136 20.45 -29.68 -11.36
N LEU A 137 20.06 -30.97 -11.38
CA LEU A 137 19.54 -31.66 -10.20
C LEU A 137 20.60 -31.86 -9.13
N CYS A 138 21.84 -32.17 -9.50
CA CYS A 138 22.96 -32.22 -8.57
C CYS A 138 23.13 -30.87 -7.87
N ARG A 139 23.09 -29.77 -8.64
CA ARG A 139 23.15 -28.40 -8.09
C ARG A 139 21.99 -28.13 -7.12
N TYR A 140 20.77 -28.51 -7.48
CA TYR A 140 19.62 -28.40 -6.58
C TYR A 140 19.78 -29.20 -5.28
N ARG A 141 20.23 -30.46 -5.36
CA ARG A 141 20.50 -31.29 -4.17
C ARG A 141 21.57 -30.69 -3.26
N ARG A 142 22.60 -30.05 -3.83
CA ARG A 142 23.62 -29.32 -3.06
C ARG A 142 23.04 -28.12 -2.33
N GLU A 143 22.13 -27.38 -2.96
CA GLU A 143 21.38 -26.31 -2.30
C GLU A 143 20.54 -26.84 -1.13
N LEU A 144 19.90 -28.01 -1.28
CA LEU A 144 19.17 -28.65 -0.19
C LEU A 144 20.09 -29.00 0.99
N VAL A 145 21.28 -29.52 0.71
CA VAL A 145 22.29 -29.78 1.76
C VAL A 145 22.75 -28.49 2.43
N ALA A 146 22.97 -27.42 1.67
CA ALA A 146 23.33 -26.11 2.21
C ALA A 146 22.22 -25.54 3.10
N THR A 147 20.95 -25.71 2.70
CA THR A 147 19.78 -25.33 3.51
C THR A 147 19.76 -26.11 4.83
N ALA A 148 19.95 -27.43 4.79
CA ALA A 148 20.03 -28.26 5.99
C ALA A 148 21.20 -27.85 6.90
N ALA A 149 22.35 -27.52 6.32
CA ALA A 149 23.50 -27.03 7.08
C ALA A 149 23.20 -25.69 7.77
N ASN A 150 22.59 -24.74 7.06
CA ASN A 150 22.23 -23.42 7.58
C ASN A 150 21.17 -23.49 8.70
N GLN A 151 20.28 -24.49 8.66
CA GLN A 151 19.33 -24.76 9.76
C GLN A 151 20.03 -25.26 11.04
N LEU A 152 21.23 -25.84 10.92
CA LEU A 152 22.00 -26.37 12.03
C LEU A 152 23.01 -25.35 12.58
N SER A 153 23.82 -24.76 11.71
CA SER A 153 24.89 -23.82 12.09
C SER A 153 25.33 -22.94 10.91
N ASP A 154 25.94 -21.81 11.27
CA ASP A 154 26.81 -20.99 10.43
C ASP A 154 28.29 -21.46 10.42
N GLU A 155 28.61 -22.54 11.14
CA GLU A 155 29.97 -23.05 11.26
C GLU A 155 30.40 -23.82 10.01
N VAL A 156 31.52 -23.40 9.41
CA VAL A 156 32.04 -23.94 8.14
C VAL A 156 32.35 -25.44 8.15
N HIS A 157 32.76 -26.03 9.28
CA HIS A 157 32.98 -27.47 9.36
C HIS A 157 31.68 -28.25 9.49
N THR A 158 30.70 -27.78 10.27
CA THR A 158 29.33 -28.34 10.24
C THR A 158 28.78 -28.33 8.82
N HIS A 159 29.02 -27.24 8.06
CA HIS A 159 28.56 -27.14 6.68
C HIS A 159 29.17 -28.25 5.80
N ASN A 160 30.49 -28.42 5.79
CA ASN A 160 31.14 -29.51 5.04
C ASN A 160 30.77 -30.91 5.58
N ARG A 161 30.55 -31.06 6.89
CA ARG A 161 30.08 -32.32 7.48
C ARG A 161 28.70 -32.69 6.94
N CYS A 162 27.80 -31.73 6.75
CA CYS A 162 26.50 -31.98 6.12
C CYS A 162 26.66 -32.56 4.70
N PHE A 163 27.57 -32.01 3.88
CA PHE A 163 27.87 -32.58 2.55
C PHE A 163 28.49 -33.97 2.63
N THR A 164 29.35 -34.23 3.61
CA THR A 164 29.94 -35.55 3.84
C THR A 164 28.89 -36.60 4.20
N VAL A 165 28.00 -36.25 5.13
CA VAL A 165 26.90 -37.12 5.56
C VAL A 165 25.92 -37.34 4.39
N ALA A 166 25.53 -36.30 3.67
CA ALA A 166 24.65 -36.41 2.50
C ALA A 166 25.24 -37.28 1.38
N ALA A 167 26.55 -37.16 1.12
CA ALA A 167 27.27 -38.03 0.19
C ALA A 167 27.23 -39.49 0.65
N SER A 168 27.44 -39.76 1.96
CA SER A 168 27.34 -41.10 2.53
C SER A 168 25.92 -41.70 2.46
N MET A 169 24.90 -40.83 2.48
CA MET A 169 23.49 -41.20 2.29
C MET A 169 23.10 -41.34 0.82
N ARG A 170 24.05 -41.17 -0.11
CA ARG A 170 23.85 -41.26 -1.56
C ARG A 170 22.82 -40.26 -2.09
N TYR A 171 22.76 -39.07 -1.51
CA TYR A 171 21.93 -37.96 -2.02
C TYR A 171 22.47 -37.31 -3.30
N GLY A 172 23.46 -37.92 -3.96
CA GLY A 172 24.00 -37.44 -5.23
C GLY A 172 24.74 -36.10 -5.11
N VAL A 173 25.44 -35.90 -3.98
CA VAL A 173 26.31 -34.76 -3.71
C VAL A 173 27.70 -35.25 -3.30
N HIS A 174 28.70 -34.36 -3.33
CA HIS A 174 30.05 -34.64 -2.86
C HIS A 174 30.42 -33.71 -1.67
N PRO A 175 31.32 -34.15 -0.77
CA PRO A 175 31.91 -33.26 0.25
C PRO A 175 32.62 -32.07 -0.41
N LEU A 176 32.50 -30.87 0.17
CA LEU A 176 33.28 -29.71 -0.29
C LEU A 176 34.78 -29.95 -0.08
N ASN A 177 35.13 -30.63 1.01
CA ASN A 177 36.50 -31.05 1.32
C ASN A 177 36.43 -32.43 1.98
N SER A 178 36.74 -33.48 1.22
CA SER A 178 36.73 -34.86 1.72
C SER A 178 37.83 -35.14 2.75
N GLY A 179 38.86 -34.29 2.81
CA GLY A 179 39.96 -34.37 3.77
C GLY A 179 39.80 -33.48 5.01
N ASP A 180 38.62 -32.88 5.23
CA ASP A 180 38.36 -32.10 6.44
C ASP A 180 38.31 -33.03 7.67
N ILE A 181 39.24 -32.82 8.60
CA ILE A 181 39.37 -33.62 9.83
C ILE A 181 38.37 -33.21 10.91
N TYR A 182 37.74 -32.04 10.78
CA TYR A 182 36.82 -31.53 11.78
C TYR A 182 35.42 -32.10 11.60
N GLN A 183 34.83 -32.59 12.68
CA GLN A 183 33.46 -33.14 12.69
C GLN A 183 32.38 -32.04 12.64
N GLY A 184 32.76 -30.80 12.97
CA GLY A 184 31.80 -29.72 13.24
C GLY A 184 31.14 -29.83 14.61
N LYS A 185 30.20 -28.94 14.88
CA LYS A 185 29.48 -28.81 16.16
C LYS A 185 28.46 -29.92 16.42
N PHE A 186 27.90 -30.52 15.37
CA PHE A 186 26.75 -31.43 15.49
C PHE A 186 27.09 -32.88 15.13
N PRO A 187 26.56 -33.87 15.88
CA PRO A 187 26.77 -35.28 15.56
C PRO A 187 25.97 -35.71 14.32
N ASP A 188 26.49 -36.71 13.59
CA ASP A 188 25.93 -37.21 12.33
C ASP A 188 24.44 -37.56 12.40
N TYR A 189 23.94 -38.13 13.50
CA TYR A 189 22.52 -38.52 13.59
C TYR A 189 21.59 -37.31 13.49
N ARG A 190 22.00 -36.15 14.03
CA ARG A 190 21.24 -34.90 13.95
C ARG A 190 21.29 -34.34 12.53
N ILE A 191 22.47 -34.36 11.91
CA ILE A 191 22.66 -33.98 10.51
C ILE A 191 21.78 -34.84 9.59
N LYS A 192 21.80 -36.17 9.76
CA LYS A 192 20.96 -37.11 9.01
C LYS A 192 19.48 -36.78 9.16
N SER A 193 19.01 -36.55 10.40
CA SER A 193 17.61 -36.20 10.64
C SER A 193 17.22 -34.92 9.91
N THR A 194 18.01 -33.86 9.99
CA THR A 194 17.73 -32.59 9.30
C THR A 194 17.78 -32.75 7.78
N LEU A 195 18.76 -33.48 7.26
CA LEU A 195 18.86 -33.78 5.83
C LEU A 195 17.66 -34.58 5.33
N CYS A 196 17.21 -35.59 6.07
CA CYS A 196 15.99 -36.35 5.74
C CYS A 196 14.79 -35.42 5.65
N THR A 197 14.54 -34.58 6.66
CA THR A 197 13.44 -33.62 6.64
C THR A 197 13.49 -32.70 5.41
N VAL A 198 14.64 -32.07 5.16
CA VAL A 198 14.78 -31.15 4.01
C VAL A 198 14.59 -31.87 2.68
N PHE A 199 15.16 -33.06 2.50
CA PHE A 199 15.01 -33.83 1.25
C PHE A 199 13.60 -34.37 1.08
N ASP A 200 12.95 -34.87 2.14
CA ASP A 200 11.57 -35.40 2.08
C ASP A 200 10.55 -34.31 1.74
N GLU A 201 10.82 -33.06 2.12
CA GLU A 201 10.01 -31.90 1.76
C GLU A 201 10.25 -31.44 0.32
N ASN A 202 11.51 -31.44 -0.15
CA ASN A 202 11.92 -30.74 -1.38
C ASN A 202 12.18 -31.66 -2.59
N MET A 203 12.38 -32.96 -2.40
CA MET A 203 12.61 -33.91 -3.50
C MET A 203 11.33 -34.59 -4.00
N ARG A 204 10.15 -34.12 -3.58
CA ARG A 204 8.87 -34.49 -4.20
C ARG A 204 8.78 -33.90 -5.61
N LEU A 205 7.96 -34.47 -6.48
CA LEU A 205 7.92 -34.09 -7.90
C LEU A 205 7.77 -32.58 -8.12
N LEU A 206 6.77 -31.96 -7.48
CA LEU A 206 6.46 -30.55 -7.73
C LEU A 206 7.51 -29.61 -7.12
N PRO A 207 7.89 -29.73 -5.82
CA PRO A 207 9.01 -28.95 -5.27
C PRO A 207 10.31 -29.14 -6.06
N MET A 208 10.60 -30.35 -6.53
CA MET A 208 11.79 -30.61 -7.32
C MET A 208 11.75 -29.91 -8.69
N LEU A 209 10.62 -29.96 -9.40
CA LEU A 209 10.43 -29.21 -10.66
C LEU A 209 10.60 -27.70 -10.44
N GLN A 210 10.02 -27.17 -9.36
CA GLN A 210 10.19 -25.76 -8.98
C GLN A 210 11.63 -25.42 -8.64
N GLY A 211 12.32 -26.30 -7.91
CA GLY A 211 13.72 -26.18 -7.57
C GLY A 211 14.61 -26.14 -8.80
N LEU A 212 14.41 -27.06 -9.74
CA LEU A 212 15.12 -27.09 -11.03
C LEU A 212 14.86 -25.81 -11.83
N LYS A 213 13.60 -25.37 -11.91
CA LYS A 213 13.23 -24.10 -12.56
C LYS A 213 13.91 -22.91 -11.91
N SER A 214 13.95 -22.86 -10.58
CA SER A 214 14.59 -21.77 -9.82
C SER A 214 16.10 -21.76 -10.02
N GLN A 215 16.75 -22.93 -10.04
CA GLN A 215 18.16 -23.05 -10.36
C GLN A 215 18.47 -22.57 -11.78
N MET A 216 17.64 -22.94 -12.75
CA MET A 216 17.77 -22.46 -14.13
C MET A 216 17.54 -20.95 -14.22
N LEU A 217 16.49 -20.42 -13.59
CA LEU A 217 16.21 -18.99 -13.54
C LEU A 217 17.37 -18.22 -12.92
N SER A 218 17.95 -18.70 -11.82
CA SER A 218 19.13 -18.08 -11.19
C SER A 218 20.31 -18.01 -12.16
N LEU A 219 20.58 -19.08 -12.92
CA LEU A 219 21.62 -19.07 -13.96
C LEU A 219 21.34 -18.03 -15.04
N LEU A 220 20.08 -17.89 -15.47
CA LEU A 220 19.67 -16.89 -16.45
C LEU A 220 19.78 -15.46 -15.93
N LEU A 221 19.33 -15.21 -14.70
CA LEU A 221 19.45 -13.90 -14.06
C LEU A 221 20.92 -13.47 -13.97
N ASN A 222 21.82 -14.40 -13.63
CA ASN A 222 23.27 -14.14 -13.62
C ASN A 222 23.83 -13.85 -15.03
N ALA A 223 23.20 -14.39 -16.08
CA ALA A 223 23.52 -14.07 -17.46
C ALA A 223 22.90 -12.74 -17.95
N GLY A 224 22.11 -12.05 -17.12
CA GLY A 224 21.48 -10.76 -17.42
C GLY A 224 20.02 -10.85 -17.86
N TYR A 225 19.39 -12.03 -17.79
CA TYR A 225 17.94 -12.16 -18.00
C TYR A 225 17.17 -11.38 -16.94
N GLN A 226 16.10 -10.67 -17.32
CA GLN A 226 15.29 -9.86 -16.40
C GLN A 226 13.80 -10.26 -16.39
N GLY A 227 13.44 -11.36 -17.06
CA GLY A 227 12.03 -11.73 -17.29
C GLY A 227 11.56 -11.29 -18.67
N GLU A 228 10.24 -11.06 -18.79
CA GLU A 228 9.63 -10.50 -20.00
C GLU A 228 10.16 -9.07 -20.21
N SER A 229 10.92 -8.87 -21.29
CA SER A 229 11.44 -7.56 -21.70
C SER A 229 11.05 -7.29 -23.14
N THR A 230 10.73 -6.04 -23.46
CA THR A 230 10.47 -5.60 -24.85
C THR A 230 11.75 -5.50 -25.68
N ASP A 231 12.91 -5.44 -25.03
CA ASP A 231 14.21 -5.28 -25.71
C ASP A 231 15.33 -5.86 -24.84
N PHE A 232 15.85 -7.02 -25.24
CA PHE A 232 17.08 -7.56 -24.66
C PHE A 232 18.25 -7.07 -25.49
N SER A 233 19.21 -6.40 -24.84
CA SER A 233 20.45 -6.01 -25.52
C SER A 233 21.15 -7.24 -26.11
N PRO A 234 21.78 -7.14 -27.29
CA PRO A 234 22.54 -8.24 -27.91
C PRO A 234 23.53 -8.91 -26.95
N GLU A 235 24.17 -8.15 -26.05
CA GLU A 235 25.11 -8.67 -25.04
C GLU A 235 24.49 -9.68 -24.07
N VAL A 236 23.20 -9.52 -23.73
CA VAL A 236 22.48 -10.46 -22.85
C VAL A 236 22.16 -11.74 -23.61
N ILE A 237 21.78 -11.64 -24.88
CA ILE A 237 21.53 -12.78 -25.75
C ILE A 237 22.81 -13.61 -25.93
N GLU A 238 23.95 -12.95 -26.17
CA GLU A 238 25.27 -13.60 -26.28
C GLU A 238 25.69 -14.37 -25.01
N LYS A 239 25.16 -14.00 -23.83
CA LYS A 239 25.42 -14.70 -22.56
C LYS A 239 24.41 -15.82 -22.29
N ILE A 240 23.15 -15.60 -22.61
CA ILE A 240 22.05 -16.56 -22.39
C ILE A 240 22.19 -17.76 -23.34
N ASP A 241 22.51 -17.52 -24.60
CA ASP A 241 22.51 -18.57 -25.62
C ASP A 241 23.52 -19.70 -25.35
N PRO A 242 24.81 -19.45 -25.02
CA PRO A 242 25.74 -20.50 -24.66
C PRO A 242 25.34 -21.27 -23.40
N LEU A 243 24.70 -20.58 -22.44
CA LEU A 243 24.20 -21.20 -21.21
C LEU A 243 23.09 -22.21 -21.51
N PHE A 244 22.11 -21.84 -22.34
CA PHE A 244 21.07 -22.76 -22.81
C PHE A 244 21.64 -23.92 -23.63
N MET A 245 22.55 -23.61 -24.56
CA MET A 245 23.20 -24.62 -25.39
C MET A 245 24.01 -25.62 -24.56
N THR A 246 24.58 -25.18 -23.45
CA THR A 246 25.29 -26.02 -22.49
C THR A 246 24.30 -26.88 -21.70
N LEU A 247 23.30 -26.26 -21.06
CA LEU A 247 22.29 -26.90 -20.22
C LEU A 247 21.52 -28.03 -20.93
N PHE A 248 21.23 -27.85 -22.21
CA PHE A 248 20.44 -28.80 -22.99
C PHE A 248 21.29 -29.50 -24.06
N SER A 249 22.63 -29.50 -23.91
CA SER A 249 23.58 -29.93 -24.95
C SER A 249 23.33 -31.32 -25.53
N HIS A 250 22.82 -32.24 -24.70
CA HIS A 250 22.47 -33.61 -25.06
C HIS A 250 20.99 -33.80 -25.42
N HIS A 251 20.17 -32.76 -25.26
CA HIS A 251 18.76 -32.82 -25.59
C HIS A 251 18.57 -32.53 -27.09
N PRO A 252 17.68 -33.23 -27.83
CA PRO A 252 17.44 -33.02 -29.26
C PRO A 252 17.11 -31.57 -29.66
N ILE A 253 16.71 -30.77 -28.68
CA ILE A 253 16.47 -29.34 -28.80
C ILE A 253 17.74 -28.56 -29.17
N VAL A 254 18.90 -28.86 -28.57
CA VAL A 254 20.14 -28.11 -28.84
C VAL A 254 20.68 -28.47 -30.21
N GLU A 255 20.49 -29.69 -30.67
CA GLU A 255 20.78 -30.05 -32.06
C GLU A 255 19.89 -29.25 -33.03
N SER A 256 18.60 -29.09 -32.70
CA SER A 256 17.67 -28.26 -33.48
C SER A 256 18.06 -26.77 -33.44
N LEU A 257 18.47 -26.24 -32.27
CA LEU A 257 18.92 -24.86 -32.09
C LEU A 257 20.24 -24.60 -32.83
N LYS A 258 21.23 -25.51 -32.69
CA LYS A 258 22.52 -25.43 -33.42
C LYS A 258 22.30 -25.48 -34.92
N THR A 259 21.37 -26.31 -35.39
CA THR A 259 20.99 -26.38 -36.80
C THR A 259 20.33 -25.07 -37.26
N ALA A 260 19.44 -24.50 -36.45
CA ALA A 260 18.80 -23.21 -36.73
C ALA A 260 19.80 -22.05 -36.78
N GLN A 261 20.72 -21.97 -35.81
CA GLN A 261 21.79 -20.97 -35.78
C GLN A 261 22.79 -21.14 -36.92
N ALA A 262 23.20 -22.37 -37.23
CA ALA A 262 24.07 -22.64 -38.37
C ALA A 262 23.38 -22.26 -39.68
N ALA A 263 22.06 -22.47 -39.80
CA ALA A 263 21.27 -22.00 -40.93
C ALA A 263 21.21 -20.47 -40.97
N HIS A 264 20.99 -19.80 -39.84
CA HIS A 264 20.99 -18.34 -39.71
C HIS A 264 22.32 -17.72 -40.13
N LYS A 265 23.43 -18.20 -39.56
CA LYS A 265 24.77 -17.70 -39.88
C LYS A 265 25.12 -17.92 -41.35
N ARG A 266 24.83 -19.11 -41.91
CA ARG A 266 25.02 -19.37 -43.35
C ARG A 266 24.17 -18.43 -44.21
N GLN A 267 22.96 -18.11 -43.76
CA GLN A 267 22.08 -17.18 -44.44
C GLN A 267 22.60 -15.74 -44.37
N GLU A 268 23.07 -15.27 -43.22
CA GLU A 268 23.74 -13.96 -43.10
C GLU A 268 24.96 -13.88 -44.01
N GLU A 269 25.75 -14.95 -44.10
CA GLU A 269 26.90 -15.04 -45.00
C GLU A 269 26.49 -15.05 -46.48
N VAL A 270 25.39 -15.72 -46.83
CA VAL A 270 24.87 -15.75 -48.22
C VAL A 270 24.25 -14.41 -48.58
N TYR A 271 23.49 -13.79 -47.68
CA TYR A 271 22.90 -12.48 -47.86
C TYR A 271 23.98 -11.41 -47.97
N SER A 272 24.97 -11.43 -47.08
CA SER A 272 26.11 -10.49 -47.12
C SER A 272 26.89 -10.62 -48.42
N ARG A 273 27.15 -11.86 -48.89
CA ARG A 273 27.82 -12.09 -50.17
C ARG A 273 26.99 -11.64 -51.37
N ALA A 274 25.71 -12.00 -51.43
CA ALA A 274 24.82 -11.58 -52.50
C ALA A 274 24.63 -10.05 -52.51
N HIS A 275 24.59 -9.44 -51.33
CA HIS A 275 24.52 -7.99 -51.16
C HIS A 275 25.81 -7.31 -51.64
N GLU A 276 26.98 -7.82 -51.24
CA GLU A 276 28.28 -7.31 -51.67
C GLU A 276 28.47 -7.47 -53.19
N GLU A 277 28.06 -8.60 -53.76
CA GLU A 277 28.07 -8.85 -55.20
C GLU A 277 27.13 -7.90 -55.95
N ALA A 278 25.91 -7.67 -55.44
CA ALA A 278 24.99 -6.69 -56.01
C ALA A 278 25.56 -5.27 -55.95
N LEU A 279 26.16 -4.88 -54.82
CA LEU A 279 26.83 -3.58 -54.68
C LEU A 279 28.00 -3.44 -55.66
N ASN A 280 28.81 -4.48 -55.84
CA ASN A 280 29.92 -4.47 -56.79
C ASN A 280 29.43 -4.38 -58.24
N ASN A 281 28.42 -5.14 -58.63
CA ASN A 281 27.79 -5.04 -59.94
C ASN A 281 27.21 -3.64 -60.21
N MET A 282 26.64 -3.00 -59.18
CA MET A 282 26.15 -1.62 -59.29
C MET A 282 27.29 -0.60 -59.40
N ARG A 283 28.39 -0.77 -58.65
CA ARG A 283 29.60 0.05 -58.79
C ARG A 283 30.14 -0.05 -60.22
N ASP A 284 30.28 -1.27 -60.73
CA ASP A 284 30.79 -1.53 -62.08
C ASP A 284 29.88 -0.91 -63.15
N PHE A 285 28.55 -1.03 -62.99
CA PHE A 285 27.58 -0.41 -63.88
C PHE A 285 27.73 1.12 -63.93
N VAL A 286 27.84 1.77 -62.78
CA VAL A 286 28.04 3.23 -62.67
C VAL A 286 29.37 3.66 -63.31
N LEU A 287 30.44 2.89 -63.10
CA LEU A 287 31.76 3.16 -63.67
C LEU A 287 31.78 2.99 -65.20
N GLN A 288 30.97 2.10 -65.75
CA GLN A 288 30.87 1.84 -67.19
C GLN A 288 30.00 2.87 -67.94
N HIS A 289 29.13 3.60 -67.25
CA HIS A 289 28.19 4.57 -67.87
C HIS A 289 28.37 6.03 -67.36
N PRO A 290 29.61 6.57 -67.31
CA PRO A 290 29.89 7.84 -66.63
C PRO A 290 29.19 9.06 -67.26
N LEU A 291 28.85 8.99 -68.56
CA LEU A 291 28.14 10.05 -69.27
C LEU A 291 26.67 10.15 -68.87
N GLU A 292 26.03 9.05 -68.49
CA GLU A 292 24.63 9.02 -68.08
C GLU A 292 24.46 9.56 -66.66
N PHE A 293 25.46 9.35 -65.81
CA PHE A 293 25.54 9.93 -64.46
C PHE A 293 26.17 11.33 -64.43
N SER A 294 26.58 11.87 -65.59
CA SER A 294 27.25 13.18 -65.65
C SER A 294 26.35 14.34 -65.20
N GLY A 295 25.04 14.21 -65.38
CA GLY A 295 24.02 15.17 -64.94
C GLY A 295 23.68 15.12 -63.45
N PHE A 296 24.34 14.25 -62.67
CA PHE A 296 24.12 14.19 -61.23
C PHE A 296 24.86 15.34 -60.54
N ASP A 297 24.12 16.13 -59.75
CA ASP A 297 24.73 17.17 -58.93
C ASP A 297 25.63 16.58 -57.84
N ILE A 298 26.41 17.44 -57.17
CA ILE A 298 27.39 17.02 -56.18
C ILE A 298 26.75 16.28 -54.99
N HIS A 299 25.50 16.60 -54.63
CA HIS A 299 24.78 15.92 -53.56
C HIS A 299 24.28 14.55 -54.01
N GLN A 300 23.83 14.40 -55.26
CA GLN A 300 23.44 13.12 -55.84
C GLN A 300 24.62 12.16 -55.97
N ARG A 301 25.82 12.66 -56.35
CA ARG A 301 27.04 11.85 -56.38
C ARG A 301 27.52 11.45 -54.99
N ALA A 302 27.55 12.37 -54.04
CA ALA A 302 27.89 12.05 -52.64
C ALA A 302 26.92 11.03 -52.02
N LYS A 303 25.64 11.09 -52.39
CA LYS A 303 24.63 10.12 -51.96
C LYS A 303 24.80 8.77 -52.65
N LEU A 304 25.13 8.74 -53.94
CA LEU A 304 25.48 7.51 -54.65
C LEU A 304 26.72 6.85 -54.04
N ASP A 305 27.80 7.61 -53.76
CA ASP A 305 28.99 7.09 -53.06
C ASP A 305 28.63 6.56 -51.67
N TYR A 306 27.82 7.30 -50.90
CA TYR A 306 27.34 6.85 -49.59
C TYR A 306 26.57 5.52 -49.68
N LEU A 307 25.71 5.37 -50.69
CA LEU A 307 24.97 4.13 -50.94
C LEU A 307 25.89 2.98 -51.39
N LEU A 308 26.85 3.25 -52.27
CA LEU A 308 27.82 2.27 -52.74
C LEU A 308 28.80 1.86 -51.64
N THR A 309 28.96 2.62 -50.54
CA THR A 309 29.72 2.21 -49.35
C THR A 309 28.94 1.29 -48.39
N GLY A 310 27.69 0.93 -48.71
CA GLY A 310 26.88 -0.03 -47.94
C GLY A 310 26.18 0.53 -46.69
N ARG A 311 26.23 1.85 -46.44
CA ARG A 311 25.76 2.46 -45.17
C ARG A 311 24.35 3.07 -45.19
N GLY A 312 23.52 2.82 -46.21
CA GLY A 312 22.29 3.61 -46.45
C GLY A 312 21.07 2.89 -47.04
N LEU A 313 20.75 1.67 -46.62
CA LEU A 313 19.67 0.84 -47.22
C LEU A 313 18.25 1.47 -47.26
N PRO A 314 17.71 2.08 -46.19
CA PRO A 314 16.32 2.57 -46.20
C PRO A 314 16.09 3.68 -47.23
N THR A 315 17.15 4.42 -47.55
CA THR A 315 17.18 5.48 -48.57
C THR A 315 17.25 4.97 -50.01
N PHE A 316 17.58 3.69 -50.22
CA PHE A 316 17.82 3.11 -51.54
C PHE A 316 16.53 2.90 -52.33
N LYS A 317 15.43 2.50 -51.66
CA LYS A 317 14.14 2.24 -52.33
C LYS A 317 13.55 3.51 -52.96
N LYS A 318 13.60 4.63 -52.23
CA LYS A 318 13.07 5.92 -52.70
C LYS A 318 13.97 6.59 -53.75
N TRP A 319 15.28 6.36 -53.67
CA TRP A 319 16.25 6.94 -54.61
C TRP A 319 16.37 6.14 -55.91
N GLY A 320 16.22 4.81 -55.83
CA GLY A 320 16.22 3.93 -57.00
C GLY A 320 15.14 4.32 -58.01
N ASP A 321 13.94 4.65 -57.55
CA ASP A 321 12.82 5.01 -58.43
C ASP A 321 13.05 6.38 -59.13
N ASP A 322 13.68 7.36 -58.45
CA ASP A 322 14.02 8.68 -59.03
C ASP A 322 15.17 8.59 -60.04
N CYS A 323 16.13 7.70 -59.83
CA CYS A 323 17.23 7.45 -60.77
C CYS A 323 16.76 6.62 -61.99
N LEU A 324 15.88 5.65 -61.77
CA LEU A 324 15.31 4.82 -62.84
C LEU A 324 14.57 5.64 -63.89
N ALA A 325 13.93 6.75 -63.49
CA ALA A 325 13.26 7.66 -64.40
C ALA A 325 14.20 8.36 -65.41
N LYS A 326 15.50 8.42 -65.12
CA LYS A 326 16.51 9.11 -65.95
C LYS A 326 17.37 8.17 -66.80
N LEU A 327 17.32 6.86 -66.56
CA LEU A 327 18.03 5.85 -67.36
C LEU A 327 17.35 5.63 -68.71
N SER A 328 18.13 5.22 -69.71
CA SER A 328 17.58 4.71 -70.97
C SER A 328 16.71 3.47 -70.73
N ASP A 329 15.80 3.13 -71.65
CA ASP A 329 14.94 1.96 -71.46
C ASP A 329 15.74 0.64 -71.38
N ALA A 330 16.90 0.55 -72.04
CA ALA A 330 17.79 -0.62 -71.98
C ALA A 330 18.52 -0.73 -70.62
N ASP A 331 18.93 0.40 -70.06
CA ASP A 331 19.61 0.47 -68.77
C ASP A 331 18.65 0.33 -67.60
N ARG A 332 17.43 0.86 -67.75
CA ARG A 332 16.32 0.61 -66.82
C ARG A 332 15.97 -0.86 -66.76
N ASP A 333 15.88 -1.54 -67.91
CA ASP A 333 15.62 -2.98 -67.96
C ASP A 333 16.77 -3.79 -67.35
N THR A 334 18.03 -3.41 -67.60
CA THR A 334 19.20 -4.04 -66.96
C THR A 334 19.19 -3.83 -65.44
N PHE A 335 18.91 -2.62 -64.96
CA PHE A 335 18.78 -2.31 -63.54
C PHE A 335 17.61 -3.05 -62.89
N GLU A 336 16.44 -3.11 -63.54
CA GLU A 336 15.29 -3.86 -63.05
C GLU A 336 15.55 -5.38 -63.04
N ARG A 337 16.33 -5.93 -63.98
CA ARG A 337 16.78 -7.33 -63.91
C ARG A 337 17.74 -7.58 -62.75
N ILE A 338 18.68 -6.67 -62.48
CA ILE A 338 19.56 -6.73 -61.30
C ILE A 338 18.73 -6.64 -60.01
N LYS A 339 17.79 -5.70 -59.94
CA LYS A 339 16.85 -5.50 -58.83
C LYS A 339 15.89 -6.67 -58.63
N ALA A 340 15.47 -7.34 -59.70
CA ALA A 340 14.62 -8.53 -59.69
C ALA A 340 15.38 -9.83 -59.33
N ASN A 341 16.71 -9.83 -59.41
CA ASN A 341 17.55 -10.94 -58.96
C ASN A 341 17.93 -10.86 -57.47
N ILE A 342 17.85 -9.67 -56.86
CA ILE A 342 18.03 -9.45 -55.41
C ILE A 342 16.94 -10.12 -54.50
N PRO A 343 15.69 -10.41 -54.93
CA PRO A 343 14.64 -10.96 -54.05
C PRO A 343 14.31 -12.46 -54.21
N THR A 344 14.72 -13.17 -55.27
CA THR A 344 14.30 -14.59 -55.50
C THR A 344 15.04 -15.60 -54.62
N MET A 345 16.23 -15.27 -54.13
CA MET A 345 16.91 -16.02 -53.05
C MET A 345 16.14 -15.94 -51.72
N ASN A 346 15.27 -14.94 -51.55
CA ASN A 346 14.67 -14.60 -50.27
C ASN A 346 13.54 -15.57 -49.87
N ALA A 347 12.77 -16.14 -50.81
CA ALA A 347 11.61 -16.97 -50.46
C ALA A 347 11.97 -18.34 -49.84
N SER A 348 12.84 -19.12 -50.49
CA SER A 348 13.27 -20.44 -49.97
C SER A 348 14.14 -20.31 -48.71
N ILE A 349 14.94 -19.24 -48.63
CA ILE A 349 15.75 -18.93 -47.46
C ILE A 349 14.86 -18.45 -46.31
N LYS A 350 13.88 -17.57 -46.56
CA LYS A 350 12.88 -17.13 -45.57
C LYS A 350 12.02 -18.29 -45.09
N GLU A 351 11.69 -19.28 -45.92
CA GLU A 351 10.95 -20.48 -45.51
C GLU A 351 11.80 -21.39 -44.60
N LYS A 352 13.07 -21.64 -44.94
CA LYS A 352 14.01 -22.38 -44.07
C LYS A 352 14.28 -21.66 -42.76
N TRP A 353 14.38 -20.33 -42.81
CA TRP A 353 14.48 -19.47 -41.63
C TRP A 353 13.20 -19.54 -40.80
N LEU A 354 12.01 -19.43 -41.39
CA LEU A 354 10.74 -19.54 -40.67
C LEU A 354 10.62 -20.90 -39.98
N LEU A 355 11.04 -21.99 -40.64
CA LEU A 355 10.98 -23.34 -40.07
C LEU A 355 11.99 -23.53 -38.93
N ALA A 356 13.21 -23.00 -39.08
CA ALA A 356 14.24 -22.99 -38.04
C ALA A 356 13.82 -22.13 -36.85
N ASN A 357 13.29 -20.94 -37.12
CA ASN A 357 12.81 -20.00 -36.12
C ASN A 357 11.51 -20.48 -35.47
N GLN A 358 10.66 -21.26 -36.16
CA GLN A 358 9.49 -21.89 -35.55
C GLN A 358 9.89 -22.89 -34.46
N LYS A 359 10.99 -23.63 -34.64
CA LYS A 359 11.53 -24.50 -33.58
C LYS A 359 12.16 -23.69 -32.44
N PHE A 360 12.84 -22.58 -32.76
CA PHE A 360 13.40 -21.66 -31.76
C PHE A 360 12.30 -20.99 -30.92
N ASN A 361 11.24 -20.53 -31.58
CA ASN A 361 10.09 -19.82 -31.00
C ASN A 361 9.19 -20.71 -30.14
N GLN A 362 9.40 -22.03 -30.15
CA GLN A 362 8.76 -22.92 -29.18
C GLN A 362 9.34 -22.76 -27.77
N TYR A 363 10.58 -22.26 -27.64
CA TYR A 363 11.32 -22.21 -26.37
C TYR A 363 11.67 -20.81 -25.92
N PHE A 364 11.70 -19.88 -26.86
CA PHE A 364 11.88 -18.46 -26.63
C PHE A 364 10.72 -17.71 -27.27
N TYR A 365 10.16 -16.74 -26.58
CA TYR A 365 9.34 -15.74 -27.25
C TYR A 365 10.30 -14.81 -27.99
N THR A 366 10.03 -14.45 -29.25
CA THR A 366 10.87 -13.52 -30.01
C THR A 366 10.08 -12.35 -30.55
N HIS A 367 10.62 -11.13 -30.51
CA HIS A 367 9.88 -9.88 -30.81
C HIS A 367 9.70 -9.62 -32.31
N ASP A 368 10.66 -10.04 -33.14
CA ASP A 368 10.77 -9.54 -34.51
C ASP A 368 11.39 -10.51 -35.53
N GLU A 369 11.46 -10.08 -36.79
CA GLU A 369 12.13 -10.79 -37.89
C GLU A 369 13.65 -10.94 -37.67
N ASN A 370 14.23 -10.31 -36.64
CA ASN A 370 15.65 -10.40 -36.29
C ASN A 370 15.95 -11.49 -35.25
N GLY A 371 14.92 -12.13 -34.69
CA GLY A 371 15.09 -13.25 -33.74
C GLY A 371 15.48 -12.83 -32.32
N HIS A 372 15.25 -11.58 -31.93
CA HIS A 372 15.50 -11.14 -30.56
C HIS A 372 14.61 -11.89 -29.57
N ILE A 373 15.22 -12.58 -28.61
CA ILE A 373 14.52 -13.24 -27.50
C ILE A 373 13.85 -12.17 -26.64
N LEU A 374 12.54 -12.24 -26.45
CA LEU A 374 11.71 -11.45 -25.53
C LEU A 374 11.60 -12.06 -24.15
N ASP A 375 11.53 -13.39 -24.11
CA ASP A 375 11.33 -14.15 -22.89
C ASP A 375 11.60 -15.64 -23.14
N VAL A 376 11.79 -16.41 -22.07
CA VAL A 376 11.86 -17.87 -22.08
C VAL A 376 10.44 -18.42 -22.05
N ASN A 377 10.12 -19.37 -22.92
CA ASN A 377 8.87 -20.12 -22.85
C ASN A 377 8.93 -21.12 -21.70
N TRP A 378 8.71 -20.63 -20.47
CA TRP A 378 8.77 -21.41 -19.25
C TRP A 378 7.86 -22.64 -19.28
N LYS A 379 6.69 -22.56 -19.94
CA LYS A 379 5.81 -23.72 -20.12
C LYS A 379 6.52 -24.86 -20.85
N LYS A 380 7.26 -24.53 -21.90
CA LYS A 380 7.99 -25.52 -22.68
C LYS A 380 9.21 -26.04 -21.92
N ILE A 381 9.92 -25.18 -21.19
CA ILE A 381 11.02 -25.59 -20.30
C ILE A 381 10.53 -26.56 -19.23
N ASP A 382 9.40 -26.27 -18.58
CA ASP A 382 8.81 -27.14 -17.57
C ASP A 382 8.45 -28.52 -18.17
N GLN A 383 7.97 -28.56 -19.42
CA GLN A 383 7.76 -29.81 -20.17
C GLN A 383 9.06 -30.58 -20.40
N LEU A 384 10.15 -29.92 -20.78
CA LEU A 384 11.45 -30.57 -20.99
C LEU A 384 12.01 -31.15 -19.69
N MET A 385 11.89 -30.40 -18.58
CA MET A 385 12.27 -30.89 -17.26
C MET A 385 11.46 -32.12 -16.89
N TRP A 386 10.14 -32.11 -17.11
CA TRP A 386 9.27 -33.27 -16.91
C TRP A 386 9.68 -34.48 -17.74
N GLN A 387 9.93 -34.31 -19.04
CA GLN A 387 10.38 -35.39 -19.92
C GLN A 387 11.71 -35.99 -19.44
N SER A 388 12.67 -35.13 -19.11
CA SER A 388 13.96 -35.56 -18.58
C SER A 388 13.81 -36.34 -17.26
N ILE A 389 12.89 -35.91 -16.39
CA ILE A 389 12.55 -36.61 -15.15
C ILE A 389 12.02 -38.02 -15.42
N GLN A 390 11.16 -38.17 -16.41
CA GLN A 390 10.58 -39.46 -16.83
C GLN A 390 11.64 -40.38 -17.45
N GLU A 391 12.45 -39.87 -18.38
CA GLU A 391 13.49 -40.64 -19.08
C GLU A 391 14.53 -41.22 -18.12
N ASN A 392 14.93 -40.41 -17.13
CA ASN A 392 15.88 -40.82 -16.09
C ASN A 392 15.22 -41.61 -14.94
N LYS A 393 13.89 -41.83 -15.00
CA LYS A 393 13.11 -42.61 -14.02
C LYS A 393 13.32 -42.13 -12.57
N TYR A 394 13.31 -40.81 -12.36
CA TYR A 394 13.47 -40.22 -11.03
C TYR A 394 12.31 -40.54 -10.08
N PHE A 395 11.12 -40.76 -10.64
CA PHE A 395 9.92 -41.15 -9.91
C PHE A 395 9.26 -42.34 -10.57
N THR A 396 8.52 -43.09 -9.77
CA THR A 396 7.55 -44.09 -10.26
C THR A 396 6.17 -43.52 -10.08
N PHE A 397 5.39 -43.53 -11.15
CA PHE A 397 4.01 -43.02 -11.17
C PHE A 397 3.05 -44.19 -11.38
N GLU A 398 1.86 -44.11 -10.80
CA GLU A 398 0.75 -44.89 -11.30
C GLU A 398 0.38 -44.41 -12.71
N GLU A 399 -0.20 -45.29 -13.54
CA GLU A 399 -0.55 -44.96 -14.93
C GLU A 399 -1.46 -43.72 -15.02
N ASN A 400 -2.42 -43.61 -14.10
CA ASN A 400 -3.33 -42.47 -14.01
C ASN A 400 -2.62 -41.16 -13.62
N GLU A 401 -1.65 -41.21 -12.70
CA GLU A 401 -0.87 -40.04 -12.29
C GLU A 401 0.04 -39.59 -13.42
N GLN A 402 0.73 -40.54 -14.06
CA GLN A 402 1.58 -40.25 -15.20
C GLN A 402 0.79 -39.61 -16.33
N GLN A 403 -0.40 -40.12 -16.63
CA GLN A 403 -1.26 -39.53 -17.65
C GLN A 403 -1.71 -38.12 -17.25
N ALA A 404 -2.10 -37.89 -16.00
CA ALA A 404 -2.50 -36.57 -15.53
C ALA A 404 -1.36 -35.54 -15.64
N PHE A 405 -0.13 -35.91 -15.28
CA PHE A 405 1.04 -35.03 -15.48
C PHE A 405 1.38 -34.85 -16.97
N ASN A 406 1.31 -35.90 -17.79
CA ASN A 406 1.52 -35.79 -19.22
C ASN A 406 0.51 -34.83 -19.88
N ASP A 407 -0.74 -34.85 -19.43
CA ASP A 407 -1.77 -33.92 -19.87
C ASP A 407 -1.41 -32.49 -19.45
N LEU A 408 -1.04 -32.26 -18.17
CA LEU A 408 -0.67 -30.93 -17.66
C LEU A 408 0.47 -30.27 -18.44
N PHE A 409 1.49 -31.04 -18.81
CA PHE A 409 2.66 -30.55 -19.54
C PHE A 409 2.49 -30.55 -21.08
N LYS A 410 1.27 -30.81 -21.59
CA LYS A 410 1.00 -30.78 -23.03
C LYS A 410 0.95 -29.31 -23.54
N PRO A 411 1.67 -28.98 -24.63
CA PRO A 411 1.82 -27.60 -25.10
C PRO A 411 0.50 -26.94 -25.52
N ASP A 412 -0.45 -27.73 -26.03
CA ASP A 412 -1.72 -27.25 -26.59
C ASP A 412 -2.95 -27.87 -25.91
N ILE A 413 -2.84 -28.15 -24.61
CA ILE A 413 -3.99 -28.64 -23.83
C ILE A 413 -5.10 -27.58 -23.79
N SER A 414 -6.33 -28.00 -24.08
CA SER A 414 -7.50 -27.12 -23.97
C SER A 414 -7.71 -26.68 -22.52
N GLU A 415 -8.36 -25.55 -22.29
CA GLU A 415 -8.61 -25.07 -20.92
C GLU A 415 -9.42 -26.07 -20.08
N ALA A 416 -10.38 -26.75 -20.71
CA ALA A 416 -11.20 -27.78 -20.08
C ALA A 416 -10.37 -29.03 -19.70
N ASP A 417 -9.54 -29.52 -20.63
CA ASP A 417 -8.66 -30.67 -20.37
C ASP A 417 -7.60 -30.32 -19.32
N PHE A 418 -7.09 -29.09 -19.34
CA PHE A 418 -6.12 -28.61 -18.37
C PHE A 418 -6.74 -28.55 -16.97
N LYS A 419 -7.96 -28.03 -16.85
CA LYS A 419 -8.72 -28.06 -15.59
C LYS A 419 -8.92 -29.51 -15.13
N GLN A 420 -9.30 -30.42 -16.02
CA GLN A 420 -9.53 -31.82 -15.65
C GLN A 420 -8.23 -32.52 -15.21
N ALA A 421 -7.12 -32.27 -15.90
CA ALA A 421 -5.80 -32.80 -15.55
C ALA A 421 -5.34 -32.24 -14.20
N CYS A 422 -5.53 -30.94 -13.96
CA CYS A 422 -5.35 -30.30 -12.67
C CYS A 422 -6.14 -31.04 -11.60
N VAL A 423 -7.46 -31.18 -11.75
CA VAL A 423 -8.34 -31.86 -10.78
C VAL A 423 -7.91 -33.32 -10.54
N ARG A 424 -7.42 -34.03 -11.55
CA ARG A 424 -6.85 -35.39 -11.39
C ARG A 424 -5.59 -35.38 -10.53
N VAL A 425 -4.66 -34.46 -10.78
CA VAL A 425 -3.46 -34.31 -9.94
C VAL A 425 -3.83 -33.81 -8.52
N PHE A 426 -4.85 -32.95 -8.37
CA PHE A 426 -5.36 -32.55 -7.06
C PHE A 426 -5.88 -33.71 -6.25
N LYS A 427 -6.65 -34.59 -6.88
CA LYS A 427 -7.25 -35.74 -6.20
C LYS A 427 -6.23 -36.81 -5.81
N THR A 428 -5.05 -36.80 -6.41
CA THR A 428 -3.97 -37.76 -6.13
C THR A 428 -2.92 -37.19 -5.18
N SER A 429 -2.82 -35.87 -5.04
CA SER A 429 -1.92 -35.23 -4.08
C SER A 429 -2.37 -35.44 -2.63
N GLU A 430 -1.48 -35.98 -1.79
CA GLU A 430 -1.73 -36.17 -0.35
C GLU A 430 -1.28 -34.98 0.51
N SER A 431 -0.45 -34.09 -0.03
CA SER A 431 0.15 -32.98 0.72
C SER A 431 -0.36 -31.61 0.28
N PHE A 432 -0.72 -30.81 1.27
CA PHE A 432 -1.07 -29.41 1.07
C PHE A 432 0.04 -28.60 0.37
N ASP A 433 1.31 -28.91 0.61
CA ASP A 433 2.43 -28.25 -0.07
C ASP A 433 2.49 -28.56 -1.56
N ASP A 434 2.03 -29.74 -1.98
CA ASP A 434 1.97 -30.11 -3.39
C ASP A 434 0.86 -29.32 -4.12
N LEU A 435 -0.26 -29.03 -3.45
CA LEU A 435 -1.29 -28.11 -3.96
C LEU A 435 -0.69 -26.72 -4.22
N LEU A 436 0.06 -26.19 -3.26
CA LEU A 436 0.74 -24.90 -3.41
C LEU A 436 1.77 -24.93 -4.53
N GLY A 437 2.53 -26.03 -4.62
CA GLY A 437 3.49 -26.26 -5.70
C GLY A 437 2.84 -26.24 -7.07
N MET A 438 1.65 -26.85 -7.20
CA MET A 438 0.86 -26.80 -8.43
C MET A 438 0.37 -25.39 -8.75
N LEU A 439 -0.16 -24.64 -7.78
CA LEU A 439 -0.65 -23.28 -8.01
C LEU A 439 0.47 -22.32 -8.47
N GLU A 440 1.71 -22.60 -8.09
CA GLU A 440 2.90 -21.86 -8.50
C GLU A 440 3.44 -22.30 -9.86
N LEU A 441 3.53 -23.61 -10.12
CA LEU A 441 3.94 -24.14 -11.43
C LEU A 441 2.92 -23.81 -12.52
N PHE A 442 1.65 -23.73 -12.15
CA PHE A 442 0.53 -23.54 -13.06
C PHE A 442 -0.35 -22.35 -12.65
N PRO A 443 0.12 -21.09 -12.79
CA PRO A 443 -0.64 -19.91 -12.36
C PRO A 443 -2.03 -19.79 -12.99
N LYS A 444 -2.21 -20.27 -14.23
CA LYS A 444 -3.52 -20.33 -14.91
C LYS A 444 -4.57 -21.06 -14.09
N MET A 445 -4.15 -22.05 -13.32
CA MET A 445 -5.02 -22.86 -12.50
C MET A 445 -5.73 -22.06 -11.39
N LYS A 446 -5.13 -20.97 -10.89
CA LYS A 446 -5.77 -20.06 -9.93
C LYS A 446 -7.10 -19.51 -10.44
N LYS A 447 -7.27 -19.39 -11.76
CA LYS A 447 -8.51 -18.92 -12.41
C LYS A 447 -9.50 -20.04 -12.71
N LEU A 448 -9.02 -21.27 -12.82
CA LEU A 448 -9.80 -22.42 -13.33
C LEU A 448 -10.36 -23.29 -12.22
N LEU A 449 -9.69 -23.31 -11.07
CA LEU A 449 -10.07 -24.14 -9.96
C LEU A 449 -11.33 -23.56 -9.29
N ASP A 450 -12.37 -24.39 -9.19
CA ASP A 450 -13.60 -23.99 -8.49
C ASP A 450 -13.34 -23.99 -6.98
N ILE A 451 -13.90 -23.01 -6.26
CA ILE A 451 -13.80 -22.95 -4.80
C ILE A 451 -14.27 -24.25 -4.15
N ASN A 452 -15.31 -24.89 -4.68
CA ASN A 452 -15.84 -26.15 -4.15
C ASN A 452 -14.84 -27.30 -4.31
N GLU A 453 -14.12 -27.36 -5.42
CA GLU A 453 -13.07 -28.36 -5.66
C GLU A 453 -11.90 -28.17 -4.67
N LEU A 454 -11.50 -26.92 -4.45
CA LEU A 454 -10.49 -26.58 -3.44
C LEU A 454 -10.95 -27.00 -2.04
N MET A 455 -12.19 -26.69 -1.67
CA MET A 455 -12.70 -26.98 -0.35
C MET A 455 -12.92 -28.48 -0.12
N GLU A 456 -13.35 -29.23 -1.14
CA GLU A 456 -13.42 -30.69 -1.05
C GLU A 456 -12.04 -31.28 -0.70
N TYR A 457 -10.98 -30.74 -1.30
CA TYR A 457 -9.60 -31.12 -1.01
C TYR A 457 -9.17 -30.75 0.41
N LEU A 458 -9.39 -29.50 0.83
CA LEU A 458 -9.03 -29.04 2.18
C LEU A 458 -9.74 -29.83 3.29
N ASN A 459 -11.00 -30.17 3.06
CA ASN A 459 -11.79 -30.95 4.01
C ASN A 459 -11.21 -32.36 4.21
N LYS A 460 -10.54 -32.92 3.18
CA LYS A 460 -9.86 -34.21 3.28
C LYS A 460 -8.52 -34.13 4.01
N THR A 461 -7.78 -33.03 3.85
CA THR A 461 -6.39 -32.90 4.34
C THR A 461 -6.26 -32.36 5.77
N GLN A 462 -7.36 -32.01 6.46
CA GLN A 462 -7.35 -31.38 7.79
C GLN A 462 -6.32 -30.24 7.86
N MET A 463 -6.53 -29.22 7.04
CA MET A 463 -5.62 -28.08 6.94
C MET A 463 -5.41 -27.40 8.31
N THR A 464 -4.15 -27.34 8.74
CA THR A 464 -3.73 -26.57 9.90
C THR A 464 -3.81 -25.07 9.62
N TYR A 465 -3.84 -24.29 10.68
CA TYR A 465 -3.86 -22.85 10.58
C TYR A 465 -2.63 -22.23 9.87
N GLU A 466 -1.44 -22.75 10.12
CA GLU A 466 -0.21 -22.29 9.44
C GLU A 466 -0.22 -22.64 7.95
N GLN A 467 -0.78 -23.80 7.60
CA GLN A 467 -1.04 -24.15 6.20
C GLN A 467 -2.01 -23.15 5.57
N PHE A 468 -3.13 -22.83 6.24
CA PHE A 468 -4.09 -21.82 5.78
C PHE A 468 -3.41 -20.46 5.50
N LYS A 469 -2.58 -19.96 6.42
CA LYS A 469 -1.83 -18.71 6.23
C LYS A 469 -0.94 -18.77 4.99
N LYS A 470 -0.19 -19.86 4.83
CA LYS A 470 0.68 -20.10 3.67
C LYS A 470 -0.13 -20.14 2.37
N THR A 471 -1.34 -20.71 2.39
CA THR A 471 -2.28 -20.69 1.25
C THR A 471 -2.64 -19.28 0.87
N ILE A 472 -3.08 -18.51 1.86
CA ILE A 472 -3.54 -17.15 1.65
C ILE A 472 -2.42 -16.27 1.10
N SER A 473 -1.21 -16.37 1.65
CA SER A 473 -0.08 -15.60 1.13
C SER A 473 0.24 -15.93 -0.33
N LYS A 474 0.01 -17.17 -0.77
CA LYS A 474 0.24 -17.60 -2.16
C LYS A 474 -0.94 -17.31 -3.11
N LEU A 475 -2.17 -17.34 -2.60
CA LEU A 475 -3.37 -16.97 -3.36
C LEU A 475 -3.48 -15.44 -3.53
N GLY A 476 -2.98 -14.67 -2.55
CA GLY A 476 -3.06 -13.21 -2.53
C GLY A 476 -4.50 -12.69 -2.65
N ASP A 477 -4.66 -11.52 -3.27
CA ASP A 477 -5.95 -10.85 -3.49
C ASP A 477 -6.77 -11.44 -4.67
N SER A 478 -6.41 -12.63 -5.17
CA SER A 478 -7.15 -13.28 -6.26
C SER A 478 -8.59 -13.61 -5.86
N ASP A 479 -9.50 -13.72 -6.83
CA ASP A 479 -10.90 -14.11 -6.56
C ASP A 479 -10.97 -15.47 -5.84
N LEU A 480 -10.07 -16.40 -6.17
CA LEU A 480 -9.92 -17.66 -5.46
C LEU A 480 -9.45 -17.44 -4.02
N GLY A 481 -8.51 -16.52 -3.78
CA GLY A 481 -8.08 -16.12 -2.44
C GLY A 481 -9.22 -15.56 -1.59
N LYS A 482 -10.00 -14.63 -2.13
CA LYS A 482 -11.18 -14.04 -1.46
C LYS A 482 -12.25 -15.09 -1.17
N ALA A 483 -12.59 -15.92 -2.17
CA ALA A 483 -13.55 -17.00 -2.02
C ALA A 483 -13.09 -18.03 -0.97
N PHE A 484 -11.79 -18.33 -0.92
CA PHE A 484 -11.19 -19.21 0.07
C PHE A 484 -11.25 -18.65 1.48
N VAL A 485 -10.91 -17.37 1.67
CA VAL A 485 -11.08 -16.66 2.94
C VAL A 485 -12.55 -16.73 3.37
N ARG A 486 -13.48 -16.34 2.51
CA ARG A 486 -14.92 -16.37 2.77
C ARG A 486 -15.39 -17.76 3.20
N ARG A 487 -15.04 -18.80 2.46
CA ARG A 487 -15.53 -20.16 2.71
C ARG A 487 -14.89 -20.79 3.94
N TYR A 488 -13.62 -20.49 4.21
CA TYR A 488 -13.00 -20.83 5.49
C TYR A 488 -13.76 -20.17 6.64
N TYR A 489 -14.09 -18.88 6.52
CA TYR A 489 -14.93 -18.23 7.53
C TYR A 489 -16.28 -18.90 7.70
N GLU A 490 -17.01 -19.22 6.63
CA GLU A 490 -18.30 -19.89 6.73
C GLU A 490 -18.22 -21.24 7.47
N LEU A 491 -17.14 -22.01 7.28
CA LEU A 491 -16.95 -23.30 7.94
C LEU A 491 -16.48 -23.19 9.39
N PHE A 492 -15.66 -22.19 9.70
CA PHE A 492 -15.02 -22.04 11.02
C PHE A 492 -15.72 -21.01 11.93
N LEU A 493 -16.60 -20.14 11.39
CA LEU A 493 -17.44 -19.19 12.17
C LEU A 493 -18.16 -19.85 13.35
N PRO A 494 -18.80 -21.03 13.18
CA PRO A 494 -19.49 -21.67 14.29
C PRO A 494 -18.55 -22.09 15.44
N ASN A 495 -17.29 -22.37 15.12
CA ASN A 495 -16.28 -22.89 16.06
C ASN A 495 -15.36 -21.78 16.63
N LEU A 496 -15.40 -20.56 16.08
CA LEU A 496 -14.62 -19.39 16.54
C LEU A 496 -14.88 -18.99 18.00
N ARG A 497 -15.91 -19.56 18.66
CA ARG A 497 -16.16 -19.35 20.10
C ARG A 497 -15.10 -19.97 21.01
N GLU A 498 -14.36 -20.97 20.54
CA GLU A 498 -13.42 -21.73 21.36
C GLU A 498 -11.95 -21.35 21.13
N ASP A 499 -11.63 -20.71 20.00
CA ASP A 499 -10.27 -20.23 19.69
C ASP A 499 -10.31 -18.80 19.06
N PRO A 500 -10.04 -17.74 19.84
CA PRO A 500 -10.11 -16.36 19.39
C PRO A 500 -8.91 -15.90 18.55
N LEU A 501 -7.95 -16.78 18.22
CA LEU A 501 -6.75 -16.47 17.43
C LEU A 501 -7.04 -16.33 15.92
N MET A 502 -8.09 -15.57 15.58
CA MET A 502 -8.32 -15.15 14.20
C MET A 502 -7.13 -14.27 13.74
N PRO A 503 -6.48 -14.58 12.60
CA PRO A 503 -5.40 -13.77 12.10
C PRO A 503 -6.00 -12.52 11.49
N ILE A 504 -5.80 -11.47 12.25
CA ILE A 504 -5.95 -10.07 11.91
C ILE A 504 -5.39 -9.74 10.51
N SER A 505 -4.34 -10.45 10.09
CA SER A 505 -3.74 -10.32 8.76
C SER A 505 -4.69 -10.67 7.59
N LEU A 506 -5.86 -11.25 7.84
CA LEU A 506 -6.84 -11.60 6.80
C LEU A 506 -7.88 -10.50 6.54
N PHE A 507 -7.99 -9.49 7.41
CA PHE A 507 -8.93 -8.38 7.20
C PHE A 507 -8.81 -7.71 5.82
N PRO A 508 -7.61 -7.54 5.21
CA PRO A 508 -7.49 -6.99 3.86
C PRO A 508 -8.22 -7.81 2.79
N LEU A 509 -8.32 -9.13 2.98
CA LEU A 509 -8.86 -10.09 2.01
C LEU A 509 -10.34 -10.39 2.21
N MET A 510 -10.92 -9.98 3.33
CA MET A 510 -12.35 -10.16 3.58
C MET A 510 -13.18 -9.26 2.67
N GLU A 511 -14.28 -9.82 2.14
CA GLU A 511 -15.34 -9.08 1.48
C GLU A 511 -16.17 -8.26 2.50
N ASP A 512 -16.76 -7.17 2.04
CA ASP A 512 -17.48 -6.22 2.91
C ASP A 512 -18.71 -6.87 3.59
N ASP A 513 -19.35 -7.86 2.97
CA ASP A 513 -20.47 -8.61 3.54
C ASP A 513 -20.03 -9.51 4.70
N VAL A 514 -18.86 -10.14 4.59
CA VAL A 514 -18.25 -10.93 5.67
C VAL A 514 -17.91 -10.03 6.85
N ILE A 515 -17.29 -8.88 6.58
CA ILE A 515 -17.02 -7.86 7.61
C ILE A 515 -18.33 -7.40 8.26
N GLU A 516 -19.37 -7.12 7.46
CA GLU A 516 -20.67 -6.70 7.98
C GLU A 516 -21.30 -7.78 8.87
N GLN A 517 -21.25 -9.06 8.49
CA GLN A 517 -21.72 -10.18 9.33
C GLN A 517 -20.97 -10.25 10.67
N PHE A 518 -19.65 -10.04 10.69
CA PHE A 518 -18.86 -10.02 11.91
C PHE A 518 -19.28 -8.91 12.89
N PHE A 519 -19.56 -7.72 12.36
CA PHE A 519 -19.95 -6.56 13.17
C PHE A 519 -21.44 -6.49 13.47
N SER A 520 -22.28 -7.23 12.75
CA SER A 520 -23.74 -7.30 12.98
C SER A 520 -24.17 -8.49 13.83
N GLY A 521 -23.29 -9.49 14.00
CA GLY A 521 -23.57 -10.70 14.77
C GLY A 521 -23.49 -10.51 16.30
N ASN A 522 -24.11 -11.43 17.04
CA ASN A 522 -23.95 -11.65 18.48
C ASN A 522 -22.54 -12.16 18.84
N CYS A 523 -21.50 -11.46 18.40
CA CYS A 523 -20.14 -11.71 18.88
C CYS A 523 -20.10 -11.34 20.37
N ASP A 524 -19.56 -12.24 21.20
CA ASP A 524 -19.34 -11.90 22.60
C ASP A 524 -18.30 -10.77 22.71
N LYS A 525 -18.26 -10.14 23.88
CA LYS A 525 -17.40 -9.00 24.15
C LYS A 525 -15.91 -9.30 23.91
N ASN A 526 -15.44 -10.51 24.23
CA ASN A 526 -14.03 -10.87 24.11
C ASN A 526 -13.64 -11.04 22.65
N THR A 527 -14.47 -11.74 21.86
CA THR A 527 -14.27 -11.87 20.41
C THR A 527 -14.14 -10.51 19.75
N MET A 528 -15.05 -9.57 20.06
CA MET A 528 -14.97 -8.23 19.50
C MET A 528 -13.73 -7.45 19.96
N GLN A 529 -13.30 -7.59 21.22
CA GLN A 529 -12.07 -6.95 21.69
C GLN A 529 -10.83 -7.46 20.94
N HIS A 530 -10.75 -8.76 20.65
CA HIS A 530 -9.68 -9.32 19.83
C HIS A 530 -9.72 -8.79 18.40
N LEU A 531 -10.90 -8.71 17.78
CA LEU A 531 -11.05 -8.14 16.43
C LEU A 531 -10.62 -6.67 16.38
N LEU A 532 -11.01 -5.87 17.39
CA LEU A 532 -10.62 -4.47 17.48
C LEU A 532 -9.11 -4.31 17.71
N SER A 533 -8.53 -5.10 18.62
CA SER A 533 -7.07 -5.16 18.80
C SER A 533 -6.36 -5.52 17.50
N GLY A 534 -7.01 -6.34 16.67
CA GLY A 534 -6.54 -6.65 15.33
C GLY A 534 -6.53 -5.47 14.39
N LEU A 535 -7.69 -4.85 14.23
CA LEU A 535 -7.84 -3.69 13.37
C LEU A 535 -6.87 -2.56 13.73
N MET A 536 -6.44 -2.44 14.99
CA MET A 536 -5.40 -1.49 15.40
C MET A 536 -4.07 -1.69 14.65
N THR A 537 -3.73 -2.93 14.30
CA THR A 537 -2.48 -3.27 13.57
C THR A 537 -2.63 -3.20 12.04
N CYS A 538 -3.86 -3.05 11.53
CA CYS A 538 -4.12 -2.94 10.10
C CYS A 538 -3.77 -1.56 9.55
N SER A 539 -3.63 -1.46 8.22
CA SER A 539 -3.47 -0.17 7.55
C SER A 539 -4.72 0.70 7.66
N ASP A 540 -4.54 2.02 7.57
CA ASP A 540 -5.66 2.97 7.65
C ASP A 540 -6.73 2.74 6.57
N ALA A 541 -6.33 2.25 5.40
CA ALA A 541 -7.26 1.87 4.33
C ALA A 541 -8.22 0.76 4.77
N VAL A 542 -7.70 -0.27 5.45
CA VAL A 542 -8.50 -1.39 5.97
C VAL A 542 -9.40 -0.92 7.11
N LYS A 543 -8.86 -0.14 8.06
CA LYS A 543 -9.65 0.43 9.16
C LYS A 543 -10.81 1.28 8.61
N THR A 544 -10.52 2.13 7.61
CA THR A 544 -11.51 2.97 6.92
C THR A 544 -12.58 2.12 6.25
N ARG A 545 -12.19 1.09 5.49
CA ARG A 545 -13.13 0.17 4.81
C ARG A 545 -14.04 -0.54 5.80
N VAL A 546 -13.55 -0.91 6.98
CA VAL A 546 -14.33 -1.63 8.00
C VAL A 546 -15.29 -0.70 8.77
N LEU A 547 -14.85 0.50 9.12
CA LEU A 547 -15.58 1.40 10.02
C LEU A 547 -16.57 2.32 9.32
N MET A 548 -16.28 2.72 8.09
CA MET A 548 -17.02 3.78 7.38
C MET A 548 -18.34 3.36 6.72
N PRO A 549 -18.46 2.17 6.10
CA PRO A 549 -19.68 1.83 5.40
C PRO A 549 -20.88 1.82 6.36
N PRO A 550 -21.91 2.66 6.13
CA PRO A 550 -23.14 2.54 6.88
C PRO A 550 -23.82 1.21 6.54
N ASN A 551 -24.51 0.64 7.52
CA ASN A 551 -25.44 -0.45 7.23
C ASN A 551 -26.66 0.07 6.45
N ARG A 552 -27.62 -0.83 6.18
CA ARG A 552 -28.84 -0.49 5.43
C ARG A 552 -29.61 0.69 5.99
N ASP A 553 -29.51 1.02 7.28
CA ASP A 553 -30.22 2.11 7.95
C ASP A 553 -29.39 3.39 8.15
N GLY A 554 -28.18 3.42 7.59
CA GLY A 554 -27.27 4.55 7.75
C GLY A 554 -26.37 4.44 8.98
N TYR A 555 -26.50 3.38 9.79
CA TYR A 555 -25.69 3.24 11.00
C TYR A 555 -24.24 2.90 10.65
N ASN A 556 -23.31 3.75 11.07
CA ASN A 556 -21.91 3.36 11.13
C ASN A 556 -21.61 2.52 12.38
N LYS A 557 -20.39 1.99 12.49
CA LYS A 557 -20.02 1.10 13.60
C LYS A 557 -20.07 1.78 14.97
N LEU A 558 -19.85 3.10 15.06
CA LEU A 558 -20.00 3.84 16.33
C LEU A 558 -21.46 3.86 16.80
N MET A 559 -22.41 4.01 15.87
CA MET A 559 -23.84 4.03 16.21
C MET A 559 -24.37 2.65 16.65
N THR A 560 -23.72 1.55 16.26
CA THR A 560 -24.10 0.20 16.69
C THR A 560 -23.32 -0.28 17.92
N ALA A 561 -22.23 0.40 18.29
CA ALA A 561 -21.38 0.02 19.41
C ALA A 561 -22.05 0.30 20.76
N ASN A 562 -22.66 -0.73 21.36
CA ASN A 562 -23.22 -0.65 22.70
C ASN A 562 -22.12 -0.79 23.77
N ALA A 563 -21.92 -1.99 24.33
CA ALA A 563 -20.89 -2.28 25.34
C ALA A 563 -19.43 -2.16 24.84
N LEU A 564 -19.25 -1.81 23.57
CA LEU A 564 -17.98 -1.79 22.84
C LEU A 564 -17.56 -0.38 22.42
N MET A 565 -18.29 0.65 22.87
CA MET A 565 -18.02 2.04 22.51
C MET A 565 -16.56 2.43 22.82
N GLU A 566 -16.04 2.09 24.00
CA GLU A 566 -14.69 2.52 24.40
C GLU A 566 -13.54 1.88 23.59
N PRO A 567 -13.48 0.54 23.40
CA PRO A 567 -12.49 -0.06 22.50
C PRO A 567 -12.59 0.45 21.05
N LEU A 568 -13.82 0.71 20.57
CA LEU A 568 -14.02 1.24 19.22
C LEU A 568 -13.51 2.67 19.10
N LEU A 569 -13.71 3.51 20.12
CA LEU A 569 -13.19 4.89 20.14
C LEU A 569 -11.66 4.93 20.18
N GLN A 570 -11.00 3.99 20.87
CA GLN A 570 -9.54 3.85 20.81
C GLN A 570 -9.06 3.57 19.37
N LEU A 571 -9.78 2.74 18.62
CA LEU A 571 -9.49 2.50 17.20
C LEU A 571 -9.72 3.74 16.35
N VAL A 572 -10.82 4.45 16.57
CA VAL A 572 -11.15 5.68 15.84
C VAL A 572 -10.11 6.78 16.08
N ASP A 573 -9.53 6.86 17.27
CA ASP A 573 -8.48 7.83 17.59
C ASP A 573 -7.21 7.62 16.74
N THR A 574 -6.95 6.39 16.30
CA THR A 574 -5.82 6.07 15.40
C THR A 574 -6.08 6.35 13.92
N LEU A 575 -7.30 6.74 13.54
CA LEU A 575 -7.64 7.03 12.15
C LEU A 575 -7.10 8.40 11.70
N PRO A 576 -6.78 8.54 10.40
CA PRO A 576 -6.55 9.85 9.80
C PRO A 576 -7.71 10.82 10.06
N ASP A 577 -7.41 12.09 10.31
CA ASP A 577 -8.38 13.10 10.74
C ASP A 577 -9.57 13.22 9.78
N ASN A 578 -9.36 13.13 8.46
CA ASN A 578 -10.44 13.18 7.47
C ASN A 578 -11.43 12.02 7.63
N VAL A 579 -10.95 10.80 7.94
CA VAL A 579 -11.79 9.62 8.13
C VAL A 579 -12.50 9.71 9.49
N LYS A 580 -11.75 10.04 10.55
CA LYS A 580 -12.28 10.24 11.91
C LYS A 580 -13.39 11.29 11.94
N ASN A 581 -13.17 12.45 11.32
CA ASN A 581 -14.15 13.53 11.25
C ASN A 581 -15.40 13.10 10.48
N ARG A 582 -15.23 12.42 9.34
CA ARG A 582 -16.36 11.90 8.56
C ARG A 582 -17.15 10.84 9.32
N LEU A 583 -16.49 9.97 10.08
CA LEU A 583 -17.14 8.94 10.91
C LEU A 583 -17.96 9.56 12.06
N LEU A 584 -17.44 10.61 12.71
CA LEU A 584 -18.10 11.29 13.82
C LEU A 584 -19.29 12.14 13.38
N THR A 585 -19.20 12.74 12.18
CA THR A 585 -20.24 13.62 11.61
C THR A 585 -21.28 12.88 10.78
N GLN A 586 -21.04 11.63 10.42
CA GLN A 586 -21.99 10.79 9.72
C GLN A 586 -23.28 10.65 10.53
N THR A 587 -24.40 10.68 9.81
CA THR A 587 -25.74 10.50 10.36
C THR A 587 -26.42 9.28 9.76
N ASP A 588 -27.34 8.69 10.54
CA ASP A 588 -28.24 7.66 10.03
C ASP A 588 -29.34 8.25 9.13
N LYS A 589 -30.27 7.42 8.64
CA LYS A 589 -31.41 7.88 7.84
C LYS A 589 -32.34 8.86 8.55
N ASN A 590 -32.27 8.95 9.88
CA ASN A 590 -33.04 9.88 10.70
C ASN A 590 -32.23 11.14 11.05
N GLY A 591 -31.03 11.34 10.49
CA GLY A 591 -30.18 12.48 10.82
C GLY A 591 -29.49 12.37 12.19
N GLU A 592 -29.50 11.19 12.83
CA GLU A 592 -28.89 10.99 14.14
C GLU A 592 -27.41 10.59 14.00
N ASN A 593 -26.52 11.28 14.71
CA ASN A 593 -25.12 10.91 14.78
C ASN A 593 -24.84 9.92 15.94
N ALA A 594 -23.59 9.43 16.05
CA ALA A 594 -23.20 8.48 17.09
C ALA A 594 -23.44 8.99 18.52
N LEU A 595 -23.29 10.30 18.77
CA LEU A 595 -23.53 10.90 20.09
C LEU A 595 -25.01 10.81 20.47
N MET A 596 -25.91 11.09 19.54
CA MET A 596 -27.36 10.99 19.77
C MET A 596 -27.78 9.54 20.07
N HIS A 597 -27.22 8.56 19.37
CA HIS A 597 -27.44 7.13 19.65
C HIS A 597 -26.93 6.75 21.05
N ALA A 598 -25.73 7.20 21.43
CA ALA A 598 -25.15 6.92 22.74
C ALA A 598 -26.00 7.50 23.88
N VAL A 599 -26.47 8.75 23.76
CA VAL A 599 -27.39 9.38 24.72
C VAL A 599 -28.69 8.59 24.85
N THR A 600 -29.28 8.20 23.73
CA THR A 600 -30.60 7.52 23.70
C THR A 600 -30.55 6.14 24.33
N ARG A 601 -29.46 5.42 24.13
CA ARG A 601 -29.25 4.06 24.65
C ARG A 601 -28.65 4.04 26.05
N ASN A 602 -28.53 5.19 26.71
CA ASN A 602 -27.90 5.33 28.03
C ASN A 602 -26.48 4.75 28.09
N ILE A 603 -25.71 4.93 27.02
CA ILE A 603 -24.29 4.57 26.95
C ILE A 603 -23.47 5.71 27.57
N LYS A 604 -22.38 5.37 28.27
CA LYS A 604 -21.43 6.35 28.81
C LYS A 604 -20.84 7.19 27.65
N ILE A 605 -21.14 8.49 27.62
CA ILE A 605 -20.81 9.37 26.49
C ILE A 605 -19.47 10.10 26.65
N GLU A 606 -18.88 10.10 27.85
CA GLU A 606 -17.65 10.83 28.17
C GLU A 606 -16.46 10.43 27.30
N PRO A 607 -16.23 9.14 26.96
CA PRO A 607 -15.17 8.78 26.02
C PRO A 607 -15.38 9.39 24.63
N LEU A 608 -16.62 9.43 24.14
CA LEU A 608 -16.97 10.02 22.84
C LEU A 608 -16.81 11.54 22.86
N LEU A 609 -17.22 12.20 23.96
CA LEU A 609 -17.02 13.64 24.13
C LEU A 609 -15.53 14.01 24.22
N LYS A 610 -14.71 13.20 24.91
CA LYS A 610 -13.25 13.39 24.95
C LYS A 610 -12.64 13.32 23.54
N LEU A 611 -13.10 12.39 22.70
CA LEU A 611 -12.66 12.30 21.32
C LEU A 611 -13.10 13.53 20.50
N LEU A 612 -14.33 14.03 20.70
CA LEU A 612 -14.83 15.24 20.07
C LEU A 612 -14.10 16.51 20.52
N ASP A 613 -13.69 16.58 21.79
CA ASP A 613 -12.90 17.69 22.34
C ASP A 613 -11.51 17.78 21.69
N ALA A 614 -10.98 16.67 21.16
CA ALA A 614 -9.73 16.61 20.41
C ALA A 614 -9.89 16.89 18.90
N CYS A 615 -11.13 16.98 18.39
CA CYS A 615 -11.41 17.27 16.98
C CYS A 615 -11.37 18.78 16.68
N PRO A 616 -11.25 19.17 15.40
CA PRO A 616 -11.40 20.56 14.99
C PRO A 616 -12.72 21.19 15.49
N PRO A 617 -12.74 22.48 15.86
CA PRO A 617 -13.91 23.13 16.47
C PRO A 617 -15.18 23.06 15.61
N ASP A 618 -15.05 23.08 14.27
CA ASP A 618 -16.14 22.97 13.31
C ASP A 618 -16.78 21.58 13.31
N ILE A 619 -15.97 20.52 13.43
CA ILE A 619 -16.45 19.13 13.53
C ILE A 619 -17.21 18.92 14.84
N LYS A 620 -16.64 19.39 15.96
CA LYS A 620 -17.30 19.34 17.26
C LYS A 620 -18.62 20.12 17.24
N ALA A 621 -18.62 21.32 16.66
CA ALA A 621 -19.82 22.13 16.47
C ALA A 621 -20.87 21.36 15.68
N GLN A 622 -20.51 20.84 14.50
CA GLN A 622 -21.40 20.07 13.63
C GLN A 622 -22.05 18.90 14.36
N VAL A 623 -21.29 18.12 15.14
CA VAL A 623 -21.81 16.97 15.91
C VAL A 623 -22.77 17.42 17.02
N LEU A 624 -22.44 18.48 17.76
CA LEU A 624 -23.27 18.98 18.87
C LEU A 624 -24.54 19.70 18.39
N THR A 625 -24.50 20.35 17.23
CA THR A 625 -25.64 21.05 16.61
C THR A 625 -26.44 20.15 15.67
N GLN A 626 -26.00 18.92 15.41
CA GLN A 626 -26.71 18.00 14.53
C GLN A 626 -28.14 17.78 15.03
N GLN A 627 -29.08 17.89 14.10
CA GLN A 627 -30.49 17.67 14.36
C GLN A 627 -30.95 16.36 13.73
N ARG A 628 -31.80 15.65 14.45
CA ARG A 628 -32.62 14.58 13.89
C ARG A 628 -33.48 15.15 12.77
N GLN A 629 -33.45 14.55 11.59
CA GLN A 629 -34.36 14.89 10.51
C GLN A 629 -35.77 14.36 10.80
N PRO A 630 -36.82 15.11 10.43
CA PRO A 630 -38.19 14.61 10.49
C PRO A 630 -38.37 13.38 9.60
N GLY A 631 -38.32 12.18 10.19
CA GLY A 631 -38.66 10.96 9.46
C GLY A 631 -40.15 10.90 9.09
N ARG A 632 -40.56 9.84 8.36
CA ARG A 632 -41.97 9.56 8.01
C ARG A 632 -42.93 9.54 9.23
N PHE A 633 -42.39 9.39 10.43
CA PHE A 633 -43.13 9.36 11.68
C PHE A 633 -42.93 10.69 12.43
N ASN A 634 -43.63 11.76 12.00
CA ASN A 634 -43.74 13.06 12.70
C ASN A 634 -42.53 13.45 13.56
N GLY A 635 -41.33 13.35 12.97
CA GLY A 635 -40.08 13.47 13.70
C GLY A 635 -39.76 14.92 13.99
N SER A 636 -39.54 15.21 15.26
CA SER A 636 -39.08 16.48 15.81
C SER A 636 -37.58 16.69 15.60
N ASN A 637 -37.17 17.95 15.38
CA ASN A 637 -35.76 18.35 15.33
C ASN A 637 -35.12 18.23 16.73
N GLU A 638 -34.51 17.08 17.02
CA GLU A 638 -33.83 16.80 18.28
C GLU A 638 -32.32 16.99 18.14
N THR A 639 -31.70 17.68 19.10
CA THR A 639 -30.25 17.62 19.32
C THR A 639 -29.91 16.58 20.39
N ALA A 640 -28.62 16.26 20.54
CA ALA A 640 -28.13 15.43 21.64
C ALA A 640 -28.54 16.00 23.03
N LEU A 641 -28.56 17.33 23.18
CA LEU A 641 -28.98 17.99 24.42
C LEU A 641 -30.47 17.77 24.73
N ILE A 642 -31.34 17.94 23.72
CA ILE A 642 -32.78 17.68 23.83
C ILE A 642 -33.02 16.20 24.19
N ARG A 643 -32.29 15.28 23.55
CA ARG A 643 -32.35 13.85 23.86
C ARG A 643 -31.89 13.50 25.27
N ALA A 644 -30.86 14.17 25.80
CA ALA A 644 -30.42 13.96 27.17
C ALA A 644 -31.53 14.33 28.16
N VAL A 645 -32.25 15.44 27.93
CA VAL A 645 -33.39 15.83 28.77
C VAL A 645 -34.48 14.74 28.77
N PHE A 646 -34.82 14.15 27.62
CA PHE A 646 -35.86 13.13 27.50
C PHE A 646 -35.43 11.74 27.98
N SER A 647 -34.32 11.25 27.48
CA SER A 647 -33.97 9.82 27.50
C SER A 647 -32.88 9.50 28.51
N ASN A 648 -31.94 10.41 28.74
CA ASN A 648 -30.80 10.16 29.62
C ASN A 648 -30.31 11.44 30.32
N PRO A 649 -30.95 11.84 31.43
CA PRO A 649 -30.52 13.01 32.20
C PRO A 649 -29.07 12.95 32.69
N ALA A 650 -28.50 11.76 32.89
CA ALA A 650 -27.11 11.60 33.33
C ALA A 650 -26.09 12.04 32.25
N ALA A 651 -26.49 12.06 30.97
CA ALA A 651 -25.68 12.60 29.88
C ALA A 651 -25.61 14.14 29.88
N LEU A 652 -26.48 14.83 30.62
CA LEU A 652 -26.62 16.27 30.55
C LEU A 652 -25.36 17.01 31.03
N GLU A 653 -24.82 16.63 32.18
CA GLU A 653 -23.64 17.29 32.75
C GLU A 653 -22.37 17.09 31.88
N PRO A 654 -22.04 15.87 31.39
CA PRO A 654 -20.96 15.70 30.43
C PRO A 654 -21.13 16.53 29.15
N LEU A 655 -22.34 16.57 28.56
CA LEU A 655 -22.62 17.38 27.37
C LEU A 655 -22.37 18.86 27.63
N LEU A 656 -22.85 19.37 28.76
CA LEU A 656 -22.69 20.78 29.13
C LEU A 656 -21.23 21.14 29.38
N LYS A 657 -20.47 20.25 30.01
CA LYS A 657 -19.03 20.42 30.18
C LYS A 657 -18.28 20.47 28.84
N SER A 658 -18.67 19.63 27.88
CA SER A 658 -18.08 19.69 26.52
C SER A 658 -18.50 20.98 25.80
N LEU A 659 -19.74 21.46 25.97
CA LEU A 659 -20.22 22.74 25.42
C LEU A 659 -19.50 23.97 26.00
N ASP A 660 -18.99 23.91 27.23
CA ASP A 660 -18.22 25.01 27.84
C ASP A 660 -17.01 25.42 26.98
N THR A 661 -16.44 24.49 26.20
CA THR A 661 -15.28 24.76 25.33
C THR A 661 -15.66 25.20 23.90
N CYS A 662 -16.95 25.31 23.58
CA CYS A 662 -17.42 25.75 22.27
C CYS A 662 -17.50 27.28 22.17
N SER A 663 -17.64 27.80 20.96
CA SER A 663 -17.95 29.22 20.73
C SER A 663 -19.37 29.56 21.20
N ASP A 664 -19.61 30.82 21.51
CA ASP A 664 -20.92 31.28 21.97
C ASP A 664 -22.00 31.14 20.90
N ALA A 665 -21.64 31.18 19.61
CA ALA A 665 -22.54 30.87 18.51
C ALA A 665 -23.05 29.42 18.58
N VAL A 666 -22.16 28.45 18.85
CA VAL A 666 -22.52 27.03 18.99
C VAL A 666 -23.33 26.82 20.26
N LYS A 667 -22.93 27.42 21.40
CA LYS A 667 -23.71 27.37 22.64
C LYS A 667 -25.13 27.89 22.43
N TYR A 668 -25.27 29.06 21.79
CA TYR A 668 -26.58 29.61 21.45
C TYR A 668 -27.37 28.68 20.53
N GLN A 669 -26.75 28.15 19.47
CA GLN A 669 -27.42 27.23 18.55
C GLN A 669 -27.97 26.01 19.31
N VAL A 670 -27.11 25.26 20.01
CA VAL A 670 -27.51 24.04 20.74
C VAL A 670 -28.61 24.29 21.76
N PHE A 671 -28.57 25.40 22.50
CA PHE A 671 -29.60 25.73 23.49
C PHE A 671 -30.88 26.32 22.91
N SER A 672 -30.78 26.94 21.75
CA SER A 672 -31.92 27.56 21.09
C SER A 672 -32.64 26.60 20.15
N GLU A 673 -32.10 25.40 19.86
CA GLU A 673 -32.79 24.45 18.99
C GLU A 673 -34.15 24.05 19.56
N MET A 674 -35.14 24.03 18.65
CA MET A 674 -36.54 23.81 19.00
C MET A 674 -36.99 22.41 18.59
N TYR A 675 -37.50 21.69 19.58
CA TYR A 675 -38.15 20.40 19.46
C TYR A 675 -39.63 20.60 19.12
N ASN A 676 -40.03 20.17 17.93
CA ASN A 676 -41.41 20.29 17.45
C ASN A 676 -42.23 19.06 17.85
N VAL A 677 -42.97 19.10 18.95
CA VAL A 677 -44.00 18.08 19.24
C VAL A 677 -45.37 18.66 18.98
N GLY A 678 -46.04 18.12 17.97
CA GLY A 678 -47.32 18.65 17.53
C GLY A 678 -47.18 20.10 17.08
N SER A 679 -47.98 21.00 17.67
CA SER A 679 -47.99 22.45 17.42
C SER A 679 -47.19 23.26 18.44
N THR A 680 -46.15 22.66 19.04
CA THR A 680 -45.28 23.38 19.97
C THR A 680 -43.81 23.11 19.70
N ALA A 681 -43.08 24.17 19.33
CA ALA A 681 -41.63 24.19 19.18
C ALA A 681 -40.97 24.62 20.51
N ASN A 682 -40.40 23.69 21.28
CA ASN A 682 -39.84 23.95 22.61
C ASN A 682 -38.32 23.74 22.67
N THR A 683 -37.56 24.58 23.36
CA THR A 683 -36.12 24.35 23.60
C THR A 683 -35.87 23.27 24.65
N ALA A 684 -34.64 22.77 24.79
CA ALA A 684 -34.28 21.79 25.83
C ALA A 684 -34.69 22.21 27.25
N LEU A 685 -34.55 23.50 27.58
CA LEU A 685 -34.96 24.05 28.88
C LEU A 685 -36.49 24.11 29.02
N MET A 686 -37.20 24.53 27.96
CA MET A 686 -38.67 24.51 27.94
C MET A 686 -39.23 23.11 28.12
N ILE A 687 -38.60 22.11 27.49
CA ILE A 687 -38.95 20.69 27.62
C ILE A 687 -38.74 20.22 29.06
N ALA A 688 -37.59 20.52 29.66
CA ALA A 688 -37.31 20.14 31.05
C ALA A 688 -38.36 20.71 32.02
N ILE A 689 -38.82 21.94 31.78
CA ILE A 689 -39.90 22.60 32.55
C ILE A 689 -41.26 21.93 32.25
N LEU A 690 -41.58 21.70 30.99
CA LEU A 690 -42.86 21.15 30.54
C LEU A 690 -43.11 19.75 31.11
N GLU A 691 -42.07 18.92 31.10
CA GLU A 691 -42.03 17.53 31.58
C GLU A 691 -41.82 17.42 33.10
N GLY A 692 -41.73 18.54 33.84
CA GLY A 692 -41.51 18.53 35.29
C GLY A 692 -40.15 17.97 35.73
N ARG A 693 -39.13 18.00 34.85
CA ARG A 693 -37.78 17.48 35.12
C ARG A 693 -36.92 18.56 35.78
N HIS A 694 -37.24 18.86 37.04
CA HIS A 694 -36.61 19.94 37.81
C HIS A 694 -35.08 19.88 37.80
N MET A 695 -34.48 18.70 38.01
CA MET A 695 -33.03 18.53 38.00
C MET A 695 -32.40 18.89 36.64
N CYS A 696 -33.03 18.52 35.53
CA CYS A 696 -32.58 18.90 34.20
C CYS A 696 -32.67 20.42 34.00
N ALA A 697 -33.78 21.03 34.40
CA ALA A 697 -33.98 22.48 34.28
C ALA A 697 -32.93 23.25 35.11
N THR A 698 -32.69 22.86 36.35
CA THR A 698 -31.66 23.43 37.24
C THR A 698 -30.26 23.28 36.64
N THR A 699 -29.93 22.10 36.10
CA THR A 699 -28.62 21.84 35.48
C THR A 699 -28.41 22.69 34.23
N LEU A 700 -29.44 22.80 33.37
CA LEU A 700 -29.41 23.66 32.17
C LEU A 700 -29.27 25.14 32.54
N LEU A 701 -30.02 25.64 33.53
CA LEU A 701 -29.95 27.02 34.00
C LEU A 701 -28.59 27.35 34.62
N THR A 702 -28.06 26.44 35.44
CA THR A 702 -26.73 26.58 36.04
C THR A 702 -25.66 26.65 34.95
N ALA A 703 -25.72 25.79 33.93
CA ALA A 703 -24.81 25.87 32.80
C ALA A 703 -24.96 27.20 32.03
N LEU A 704 -26.20 27.62 31.74
CA LEU A 704 -26.48 28.89 31.09
C LEU A 704 -25.86 30.08 31.82
N SER A 705 -25.96 30.12 33.14
CA SER A 705 -25.42 31.22 33.97
C SER A 705 -23.92 31.45 33.81
N ARG A 706 -23.18 30.46 33.29
CA ARG A 706 -21.74 30.52 33.02
C ARG A 706 -21.39 31.03 31.63
N TYR A 707 -22.37 31.15 30.72
CA TYR A 707 -22.15 31.59 29.34
C TYR A 707 -22.23 33.10 29.19
N ASP A 708 -21.86 33.60 28.01
CA ASP A 708 -21.97 35.01 27.71
C ASP A 708 -23.42 35.53 27.93
N PRO A 709 -23.62 36.71 28.56
CA PRO A 709 -24.94 37.29 28.80
C PRO A 709 -25.83 37.38 27.56
N TRP A 710 -25.25 37.56 26.37
CA TRP A 710 -25.99 37.55 25.11
C TRP A 710 -26.61 36.19 24.81
N VAL A 711 -25.86 35.09 25.01
CA VAL A 711 -26.36 33.72 24.85
C VAL A 711 -27.48 33.46 25.84
N GLN A 712 -27.23 33.81 27.12
CA GLN A 712 -28.20 33.66 28.20
C GLN A 712 -29.52 34.33 27.84
N ALA A 713 -29.46 35.62 27.51
CA ALA A 713 -30.66 36.40 27.27
C ALA A 713 -31.41 35.90 26.04
N ARG A 714 -30.74 35.59 24.93
CA ARG A 714 -31.42 35.07 23.74
C ARG A 714 -32.08 33.72 23.97
N VAL A 715 -31.43 32.79 24.68
CA VAL A 715 -32.02 31.49 25.01
C VAL A 715 -33.23 31.68 25.94
N LEU A 716 -33.12 32.50 26.98
CA LEU A 716 -34.18 32.73 27.96
C LEU A 716 -35.37 33.52 27.40
N THR A 717 -35.15 34.38 26.40
CA THR A 717 -36.24 35.15 25.75
C THR A 717 -36.83 34.45 24.53
N LYS A 718 -36.26 33.33 24.08
CA LYS A 718 -36.82 32.58 22.95
C LYS A 718 -38.22 32.10 23.34
N THR A 719 -39.19 32.31 22.46
CA THR A 719 -40.57 31.88 22.68
C THR A 719 -40.89 30.66 21.83
N ASN A 720 -41.68 29.74 22.36
CA ASN A 720 -42.27 28.67 21.56
C ASN A 720 -43.36 29.20 20.61
N GLU A 721 -43.97 28.32 19.82
CA GLU A 721 -45.05 28.66 18.88
C GLU A 721 -46.29 29.28 19.55
N GLN A 722 -46.46 29.11 20.87
CA GLN A 722 -47.53 29.74 21.65
C GLN A 722 -47.15 31.13 22.19
N GLY A 723 -45.98 31.66 21.81
CA GLY A 723 -45.46 32.93 22.33
C GLY A 723 -45.09 32.87 23.82
N LYS A 724 -44.77 31.68 24.35
CA LYS A 724 -44.35 31.50 25.74
C LYS A 724 -42.83 31.32 25.81
N ASP A 725 -42.18 32.13 26.63
CA ASP A 725 -40.77 31.94 27.01
C ASP A 725 -40.66 30.99 28.22
N VAL A 726 -39.43 30.66 28.62
CA VAL A 726 -39.16 29.73 29.74
C VAL A 726 -39.70 30.23 31.07
N PHE A 727 -39.76 31.54 31.32
CA PHE A 727 -40.30 32.10 32.54
C PHE A 727 -41.82 31.93 32.61
N LYS A 728 -42.52 32.23 31.52
CA LYS A 728 -43.96 32.02 31.43
C LYS A 728 -44.33 30.55 31.55
N MET A 729 -43.55 29.66 30.92
CA MET A 729 -43.76 28.21 31.05
C MET A 729 -43.53 27.73 32.48
N ALA A 730 -42.49 28.21 33.16
CA ALA A 730 -42.23 27.84 34.54
C ALA A 730 -43.34 28.32 35.48
N GLN A 731 -43.80 29.57 35.30
CA GLN A 731 -44.93 30.11 36.06
C GLN A 731 -46.20 29.26 35.89
N GLU A 732 -46.53 28.88 34.66
CA GLU A 732 -47.68 28.02 34.35
C GLU A 732 -47.56 26.61 34.96
N LYS A 733 -46.33 26.12 35.14
CA LYS A 733 -46.02 24.82 35.76
C LYS A 733 -45.81 24.89 37.27
N GLY A 734 -45.97 26.06 37.89
CA GLY A 734 -45.72 26.25 39.33
C GLY A 734 -44.25 26.08 39.72
N LEU A 735 -43.34 26.27 38.77
CA LEU A 735 -41.90 26.19 38.95
C LEU A 735 -41.34 27.54 39.39
N ASP A 736 -40.85 27.61 40.62
CA ASP A 736 -40.25 28.83 41.16
C ASP A 736 -38.84 29.06 40.60
N LEU A 737 -38.75 29.83 39.52
CA LEU A 737 -37.48 30.30 38.96
C LEU A 737 -36.97 31.60 39.62
N SER A 738 -37.59 32.08 40.71
CA SER A 738 -37.18 33.33 41.36
C SER A 738 -35.73 33.30 41.86
N GLN A 739 -35.24 32.11 42.25
CA GLN A 739 -33.85 31.89 42.65
C GLN A 739 -32.86 32.17 41.51
N PHE A 740 -33.28 31.99 40.26
CA PHE A 740 -32.49 32.31 39.09
C PHE A 740 -32.71 33.77 38.66
N SER A 741 -33.93 34.29 38.78
CA SER A 741 -34.28 35.69 38.48
C SER A 741 -33.40 36.72 39.21
N LEU A 742 -32.93 36.43 40.43
CA LEU A 742 -32.11 37.35 41.21
C LEU A 742 -30.66 37.52 40.69
N GLN A 743 -30.15 36.58 39.90
CA GLN A 743 -28.81 36.71 39.28
C GLN A 743 -28.84 37.38 37.90
N TYR A 744 -29.99 37.40 37.23
CA TYR A 744 -30.13 38.05 35.92
C TYR A 744 -30.60 39.48 36.11
N ASN A 745 -29.65 40.42 36.08
CA ASN A 745 -29.95 41.84 36.16
C ASN A 745 -30.99 42.21 35.09
N ASP A 746 -32.14 42.76 35.48
CA ASP A 746 -33.24 43.17 34.56
C ASP A 746 -32.73 44.00 33.38
N THR A 747 -31.60 44.69 33.57
CA THR A 747 -30.87 45.46 32.57
C THR A 747 -30.35 44.61 31.40
N ASN A 748 -29.81 43.41 31.63
CA ASN A 748 -29.27 42.54 30.57
C ASN A 748 -30.39 41.91 29.72
N ILE A 749 -31.48 41.50 30.37
CA ILE A 749 -32.69 41.04 29.66
C ILE A 749 -33.32 42.18 28.87
N ALA A 750 -33.35 43.40 29.42
CA ALA A 750 -33.83 44.59 28.72
C ALA A 750 -32.93 44.96 27.53
N LEU A 751 -31.60 44.89 27.67
CA LEU A 751 -30.62 45.13 26.60
C LEU A 751 -30.76 44.12 25.46
N ALA A 752 -30.83 42.82 25.76
CA ALA A 752 -31.03 41.79 24.73
C ALA A 752 -32.40 41.91 24.04
N ARG A 753 -33.46 42.28 24.79
CA ARG A 753 -34.78 42.61 24.21
C ARG A 753 -34.70 43.86 23.33
N MET A 754 -33.87 44.85 23.67
CA MET A 754 -33.63 46.01 22.80
C MET A 754 -32.86 45.61 21.53
N GLU A 755 -31.80 44.82 21.63
CA GLU A 755 -31.02 44.34 20.48
C GLU A 755 -31.83 43.46 19.52
N HIS A 756 -32.69 42.57 20.03
CA HIS A 756 -33.57 41.76 19.18
C HIS A 756 -34.60 42.62 18.43
N ASN A 757 -35.16 43.65 19.09
CA ASN A 757 -36.17 44.51 18.48
C ASN A 757 -35.57 45.62 17.62
N MET A 758 -34.28 45.93 17.79
CA MET A 758 -33.56 46.97 17.07
C MET A 758 -33.60 46.77 15.55
N PRO A 759 -33.24 45.62 14.93
CA PRO A 759 -33.28 45.47 13.46
C PRO A 759 -34.64 45.79 12.81
N GLY A 760 -35.75 45.40 13.46
CA GLY A 760 -37.10 45.74 13.00
C GLY A 760 -37.46 47.21 13.20
N LEU A 761 -37.00 47.81 14.31
CA LEU A 761 -37.11 49.25 14.56
C LEU A 761 -36.28 50.05 13.55
N LEU A 762 -35.07 49.59 13.26
CA LEU A 762 -34.07 50.20 12.41
C LEU A 762 -34.48 50.13 10.92
N SER A 763 -35.01 48.99 10.45
CA SER A 763 -35.58 48.85 9.11
C SER A 763 -36.74 49.82 8.83
N ASN A 764 -37.54 50.13 9.86
CA ASN A 764 -38.65 51.08 9.74
C ASN A 764 -38.17 52.54 9.79
N ILE A 765 -37.12 52.85 10.57
CA ILE A 765 -36.48 54.18 10.57
C ILE A 765 -35.84 54.47 9.21
N GLN A 766 -35.12 53.50 8.61
CA GLN A 766 -34.48 53.63 7.29
C GLN A 766 -35.46 54.04 6.18
N LYS A 767 -36.72 53.60 6.25
CA LYS A 767 -37.78 53.96 5.29
C LYS A 767 -38.27 55.41 5.43
N THR A 768 -37.94 56.08 6.52
CA THR A 768 -38.54 57.38 6.90
C THR A 768 -37.53 58.54 6.98
N THR A 769 -36.22 58.29 6.77
CA THR A 769 -35.16 59.28 7.00
C THR A 769 -34.19 59.46 5.85
N ASN A 770 -33.65 60.68 5.71
CA ASN A 770 -32.61 61.03 4.75
C ASN A 770 -31.34 60.17 4.97
N SER A 771 -30.79 59.59 3.90
CA SER A 771 -29.97 58.36 3.98
C SER A 771 -28.60 58.51 4.66
N ALA A 772 -28.03 59.71 4.71
CA ALA A 772 -26.64 59.90 5.15
C ALA A 772 -26.42 59.77 6.66
N GLN A 773 -27.29 60.34 7.50
CA GLN A 773 -27.14 60.27 8.96
C GLN A 773 -27.47 58.88 9.49
N TRP A 774 -28.39 58.19 8.83
CA TRP A 774 -28.69 56.80 9.10
C TRP A 774 -27.51 55.88 8.75
N GLN A 775 -26.92 56.09 7.59
CA GLN A 775 -25.74 55.34 7.17
C GLN A 775 -24.59 55.52 8.15
N ALA A 776 -24.37 56.73 8.68
CA ALA A 776 -23.37 56.97 9.71
C ALA A 776 -23.61 56.19 11.01
N VAL A 777 -24.87 56.03 11.45
CA VAL A 777 -25.21 55.19 12.61
C VAL A 777 -24.91 53.72 12.31
N MET A 778 -25.30 53.22 11.13
CA MET A 778 -25.13 51.83 10.75
C MET A 778 -23.67 51.46 10.49
N ASP A 779 -22.89 52.35 9.88
CA ASP A 779 -21.46 52.16 9.65
C ASP A 779 -20.70 52.11 10.97
N THR A 780 -21.02 53.02 11.91
CA THR A 780 -20.39 53.03 13.25
C THR A 780 -20.77 51.77 14.04
N PHE A 781 -22.02 51.30 13.91
CA PHE A 781 -22.48 50.08 14.58
C PHE A 781 -21.89 48.80 13.96
N GLY A 782 -21.74 48.77 12.62
CA GLY A 782 -21.05 47.68 11.92
C GLY A 782 -19.55 47.63 12.23
N GLU A 783 -18.91 48.79 12.43
CA GLU A 783 -17.54 48.89 12.92
C GLU A 783 -17.42 48.33 14.34
N TYR A 784 -18.33 48.72 15.25
CA TYR A 784 -18.42 48.15 16.60
C TYR A 784 -18.57 46.62 16.59
N GLN A 785 -19.45 46.07 15.75
CA GLN A 785 -19.62 44.61 15.67
C GLN A 785 -18.33 43.89 15.25
N ARG A 786 -17.50 44.53 14.41
CA ARG A 786 -16.23 43.99 13.95
C ARG A 786 -15.11 44.13 14.99
N THR A 787 -15.03 45.27 15.68
CA THR A 787 -13.89 45.61 16.53
C THR A 787 -14.14 45.41 18.02
N GLN A 788 -15.41 45.31 18.43
CA GLN A 788 -15.86 45.24 19.83
C GLN A 788 -15.41 46.45 20.69
N ASP A 789 -15.09 47.60 20.08
CA ASP A 789 -14.66 48.82 20.80
C ASP A 789 -15.86 49.56 21.45
N PRO A 790 -15.94 49.64 22.78
CA PRO A 790 -17.05 50.28 23.48
C PRO A 790 -17.26 51.76 23.14
N SER A 791 -16.22 52.49 22.71
CA SER A 791 -16.30 53.90 22.34
C SER A 791 -17.12 54.12 21.06
N LEU A 792 -17.15 53.12 20.16
CA LEU A 792 -17.95 53.13 18.94
C LEU A 792 -19.44 52.92 19.23
N LEU A 793 -19.77 52.15 20.28
CA LEU A 793 -21.15 51.99 20.73
C LEU A 793 -21.71 53.31 21.29
N GLU A 794 -20.91 54.04 22.07
CA GLU A 794 -21.27 55.37 22.56
C GLU A 794 -21.43 56.36 21.40
N THR A 795 -20.56 56.27 20.39
CA THR A 795 -20.62 57.12 19.19
C THR A 795 -21.84 56.82 18.33
N ALA A 796 -22.16 55.55 18.09
CA ALA A 796 -23.39 55.12 17.41
C ALA A 796 -24.63 55.59 18.18
N TYR A 797 -24.61 55.54 19.51
CA TYR A 797 -25.69 56.04 20.36
C TYR A 797 -25.86 57.55 20.27
N LYS A 798 -24.77 58.33 20.30
CA LYS A 798 -24.79 59.79 20.09
C LYS A 798 -25.35 60.15 18.72
N ASN A 799 -24.93 59.45 17.67
CA ASN A 799 -25.41 59.65 16.30
C ASN A 799 -26.91 59.31 16.18
N ALA A 800 -27.36 58.21 16.78
CA ALA A 800 -28.77 57.84 16.85
C ALA A 800 -29.59 58.86 17.65
N HIS A 801 -29.03 59.44 18.72
CA HIS A 801 -29.70 60.45 19.51
C HIS A 801 -29.89 61.77 18.76
N VAL A 802 -28.93 62.17 17.91
CA VAL A 802 -29.07 63.29 16.97
C VAL A 802 -30.19 63.01 15.98
N LEU A 803 -30.25 61.79 15.44
CA LEU A 803 -31.33 61.35 14.55
C LEU A 803 -32.70 61.49 15.23
N LEU A 804 -32.85 61.02 16.46
CA LEU A 804 -34.11 61.08 17.22
C LEU A 804 -34.59 62.50 17.57
N LYS A 805 -33.75 63.53 17.38
CA LYS A 805 -34.16 64.94 17.48
C LYS A 805 -34.74 65.49 16.19
N ASP A 806 -34.66 64.76 15.08
CA ASP A 806 -35.33 65.11 13.82
C ASP A 806 -36.86 65.17 14.05
N PRO A 807 -37.51 66.31 13.76
CA PRO A 807 -38.94 66.49 14.02
C PRO A 807 -39.84 65.46 13.31
N ASN A 808 -39.44 64.96 12.14
CA ASN A 808 -40.23 63.98 11.38
C ASN A 808 -40.13 62.59 12.01
N ILE A 809 -38.95 62.21 12.48
CA ILE A 809 -38.74 60.95 13.22
C ILE A 809 -39.46 61.00 14.55
N LYS A 810 -39.33 62.11 15.28
CA LYS A 810 -40.04 62.32 16.54
C LYS A 810 -41.55 62.24 16.37
N LYS A 811 -42.10 62.89 15.34
CA LYS A 811 -43.53 62.82 14.98
C LYS A 811 -43.97 61.40 14.62
N TYR A 812 -43.13 60.62 13.94
CA TYR A 812 -43.39 59.20 13.64
C TYR A 812 -43.47 58.34 14.90
N PHE A 813 -42.52 58.50 15.83
CA PHE A 813 -42.54 57.78 17.12
C PHE A 813 -43.71 58.18 18.02
N ASP A 814 -44.04 59.48 18.07
CA ASP A 814 -45.16 60.00 18.85
C ASP A 814 -46.52 59.50 18.31
N THR A 815 -46.62 59.21 17.00
CA THR A 815 -47.85 58.71 16.37
C THR A 815 -48.00 57.19 16.41
N HIS A 816 -46.90 56.42 16.44
CA HIS A 816 -46.96 54.95 16.29
C HIS A 816 -46.69 54.17 17.58
N ASN A 817 -46.16 54.77 18.65
CA ASN A 817 -46.07 54.08 19.95
C ASN A 817 -45.91 55.01 21.18
N PRO A 818 -46.87 55.90 21.47
CA PRO A 818 -46.72 56.94 22.50
C PRO A 818 -46.66 56.43 23.95
N LYS A 819 -47.24 55.27 24.26
CA LYS A 819 -47.31 54.75 25.64
C LYS A 819 -45.99 54.10 26.11
N THR A 820 -45.25 53.44 25.21
CA THR A 820 -44.17 52.55 25.64
C THR A 820 -42.84 53.27 25.89
N ILE A 821 -42.53 54.33 25.14
CA ILE A 821 -41.24 55.04 25.27
C ILE A 821 -41.27 56.08 26.40
N SER A 822 -42.37 56.83 26.53
CA SER A 822 -42.56 57.82 27.60
C SER A 822 -42.65 57.17 28.99
N GLU A 823 -43.30 56.01 29.13
CA GLU A 823 -43.32 55.25 30.38
C GLU A 823 -41.98 54.57 30.70
N ARG A 824 -41.27 54.03 29.69
CA ARG A 824 -39.95 53.41 29.90
C ARG A 824 -38.85 54.42 30.25
N LEU A 825 -38.90 55.64 29.69
CA LEU A 825 -38.03 56.75 30.09
C LEU A 825 -38.34 57.27 31.51
N LYS A 826 -39.62 57.21 31.94
CA LYS A 826 -40.01 57.53 33.33
C LYS A 826 -39.52 56.48 34.33
N ILE A 827 -39.43 55.21 33.95
CA ILE A 827 -38.88 54.12 34.79
C ILE A 827 -37.37 54.29 34.97
N LEU A 828 -36.64 54.65 33.90
CA LEU A 828 -35.19 54.93 33.95
C LEU A 828 -34.84 56.15 34.81
N LYS A 829 -35.76 57.11 34.97
CA LYS A 829 -35.60 58.29 35.85
C LYS A 829 -35.81 58.01 37.34
N LYS A 830 -36.29 56.84 37.76
CA LYS A 830 -36.79 56.59 39.13
C LYS A 830 -35.89 55.74 40.04
N ARG A 831 -34.62 55.44 39.69
CA ARG A 831 -33.71 54.69 40.59
C ARG A 831 -32.32 55.34 40.70
N PRO A 832 -31.86 55.78 41.90
CA PRO A 832 -30.67 56.65 42.02
C PRO A 832 -29.31 55.94 42.12
N SER A 833 -29.21 54.70 42.62
CA SER A 833 -27.96 54.25 43.22
C SER A 833 -26.83 53.77 42.29
N GLY A 834 -27.06 53.66 40.97
CA GLY A 834 -26.02 53.27 40.00
C GLY A 834 -25.50 54.42 39.12
N TYR A 835 -26.32 55.43 38.88
CA TYR A 835 -26.02 56.49 37.93
C TYR A 835 -25.08 57.56 38.53
N GLU A 836 -25.24 57.87 39.82
CA GLU A 836 -24.41 58.87 40.50
C GLU A 836 -22.94 58.46 40.61
N LYS A 837 -22.64 57.18 40.88
CA LYS A 837 -21.25 56.70 40.97
C LYS A 837 -20.53 56.77 39.63
N MET A 838 -21.21 56.38 38.55
CA MET A 838 -20.67 56.42 37.19
C MET A 838 -20.48 57.86 36.69
N VAL A 839 -21.43 58.75 36.96
CA VAL A 839 -21.31 60.19 36.62
C VAL A 839 -20.19 60.85 37.44
N GLN A 840 -20.03 60.48 38.71
CA GLN A 840 -18.97 61.04 39.56
C GLN A 840 -17.56 60.59 39.16
N GLU A 841 -17.39 59.34 38.74
CA GLU A 841 -16.11 58.81 38.23
C GLU A 841 -15.74 59.45 36.88
N VAL A 842 -16.71 59.67 36.00
CA VAL A 842 -16.52 60.37 34.72
C VAL A 842 -16.20 61.85 34.94
N MET A 843 -16.87 62.52 35.87
CA MET A 843 -16.61 63.93 36.19
C MET A 843 -15.25 64.13 36.87
N ASN A 844 -14.79 63.17 37.67
CA ASN A 844 -13.44 63.18 38.26
C ASN A 844 -12.35 62.98 37.20
N ALA A 845 -12.58 62.10 36.22
CA ALA A 845 -11.69 61.91 35.08
C ALA A 845 -11.64 63.15 34.16
N MET A 846 -12.78 63.84 33.98
CA MET A 846 -12.86 65.08 33.19
C MET A 846 -12.11 66.26 33.85
N ARG A 847 -12.11 66.37 35.19
CA ARG A 847 -11.35 67.40 35.92
C ARG A 847 -9.83 67.20 35.88
N GLN A 848 -9.36 65.96 35.73
CA GLN A 848 -7.93 65.65 35.56
C GLN A 848 -7.41 65.98 34.16
N LEU A 849 -8.29 66.02 33.15
CA LEU A 849 -7.92 66.20 31.75
C LEU A 849 -8.05 67.65 31.24
N ASN A 850 -8.66 68.57 31.99
CA ASN A 850 -8.76 69.98 31.59
C ASN A 850 -8.75 70.95 32.79
N PRO A 851 -7.62 71.64 33.08
CA PRO A 851 -7.50 72.56 34.21
C PRO A 851 -8.39 73.81 34.13
N GLN A 852 -9.01 74.12 32.99
CA GLN A 852 -9.84 75.32 32.81
C GLN A 852 -11.30 75.17 33.29
N LEU A 853 -11.69 74.01 33.82
CA LEU A 853 -13.04 73.77 34.36
C LEU A 853 -13.20 74.14 35.85
N GLN A 854 -12.35 75.03 36.41
CA GLN A 854 -12.39 75.42 37.82
C GLN A 854 -13.46 76.46 38.21
N GLU A 855 -14.23 77.04 37.30
CA GLU A 855 -15.18 78.13 37.63
C GLU A 855 -16.66 77.81 37.37
N ILE A 856 -17.08 76.56 37.52
CA ILE A 856 -18.52 76.25 37.62
C ILE A 856 -18.80 75.78 39.04
N ASP A 857 -19.15 76.76 39.87
CA ASP A 857 -19.66 76.55 41.22
C ASP A 857 -21.12 76.09 41.15
N LEU A 858 -21.37 74.86 41.60
CA LEU A 858 -22.70 74.38 41.94
C LEU A 858 -22.67 73.92 43.40
N SER A 859 -22.50 74.88 44.30
CA SER A 859 -22.84 74.72 45.71
C SER A 859 -24.36 74.49 45.84
N MET A 860 -24.76 73.26 46.13
CA MET A 860 -25.83 73.03 47.10
C MET A 860 -25.31 72.04 48.13
N GLU A 861 -24.93 72.60 49.27
CA GLU A 861 -24.71 71.91 50.53
C GLU A 861 -26.00 71.23 51.00
N ALA A 862 -25.87 70.01 51.55
CA ALA A 862 -26.44 69.68 52.85
C ALA A 862 -25.72 68.45 53.43
N ASN A 863 -24.60 68.76 54.09
CA ASN A 863 -24.08 68.17 55.32
C ASN A 863 -24.91 67.10 56.04
N GLY A 864 -24.23 66.03 56.50
CA GLY A 864 -24.39 65.56 57.89
C GLY A 864 -24.40 64.06 58.16
N PHE A 865 -23.21 63.48 58.46
CA PHE A 865 -22.88 62.41 59.44
C PHE A 865 -23.83 61.19 59.59
N LYS A 866 -23.46 59.95 59.23
CA LYS A 866 -22.43 58.98 59.71
C LYS A 866 -23.07 57.81 60.50
N TYR A 867 -22.97 56.63 59.87
CA TYR A 867 -23.16 55.26 60.35
C TYR A 867 -24.48 54.94 61.08
N GLY A 868 -25.49 54.64 60.27
CA GLY A 868 -26.84 54.18 60.60
C GLY A 868 -27.68 54.22 59.34
#